data_AF-A0A2V8CCM6-F1
#
_entry.id   AF-A0A2V8CCM6-F1
#
_cell.length_a   1.000
_cell.length_b   1.000
_cell.length_c   1.000
_cell.angle_alpha   90.00
_cell.angle_beta   90.00
_cell.angle_gamma   90.00
#
_symmetry.space_group_name_H-M   'P 1'
#
loop_
_entity.id
_entity.type
_entity.pdbx_description
1 polymer ?
#
loop_
_entity_poly.entity_id
_entity_poly.type
_entity_poly.pdbx_seq_one_letter_code
_entity_poly.pdbx_strand_id
1 'polypeptide(L)'
;MIQPMLASLMDAPLDDPALVYEPKYDGIRAIAEIDAKRGVTLWSRLGNEKTHQFPEITSALQKWARKLKEPVVLDGEIVALDRKGEPSGFQQLQGRIHVASAAPSDNVAFIAFDVLVRGRSDLRDLPLVERRAILERLFGRTGSPLLRISAMERGDGRALYKEALDHGWEGLIAKRADSQYKSGKRTPDWRKLKIVHEQEFVIGGWTEPRQTRTCFGALLLGVYDENGNLIYVGHTGTGFNEKELARVMKLLKPRETKECPFRGRPKTNERAHWVRPELVAQIKFTEWTADGKLRHPVYLGLRDDKKPTEVRREEHLRVRSSGFRVRGSGVRGSNSEPGTKNREPGTRNPEPGLDHLIDELNAIEGSRRDGVLTLPDGDRFTVTNLHKVFWPARKLTKGDLFRYYVRVAPFILPAVADRPLVMKRYPNGVTGKWFYQHRVEDVPAGVRTEVVSVAERRPQIIGGTLKTLLYTTQLAAISQDPWFSRVQHAQFADYVALDLDPSEGVPFARVLDVARWVHDELETLGALGVPKTSGASGLHVYVPLPAGTPYDAGLLFCQIVATVVAQKHPKVATVERSVRARGKRVYVDFMQNVLGKTLATAYSARASDYAGVSTPLSWREIDEGLEREDFTIESVPGRLTKVGDLWGELRKSKGIDLARVTRYAERTGSGRLKGETS
;
A
#
# COMPACT_ATOMS: atom_id res chain seq x y z
N MET A 1 -33.75 -12.01 -22.79
CA MET A 1 -33.01 -10.94 -22.11
C MET A 1 -31.52 -11.15 -22.35
N ILE A 2 -30.81 -10.13 -22.83
CA ILE A 2 -29.37 -10.22 -23.06
C ILE A 2 -28.66 -10.10 -21.72
N GLN A 3 -27.68 -10.98 -21.46
CA GLN A 3 -26.91 -10.97 -20.23
C GLN A 3 -25.54 -10.32 -20.47
N PRO A 4 -25.03 -9.50 -19.52
CA PRO A 4 -23.70 -8.92 -19.63
C PRO A 4 -22.60 -9.97 -19.88
N MET A 5 -21.72 -9.71 -20.84
CA MET A 5 -20.47 -10.44 -21.01
C MET A 5 -19.51 -10.16 -19.86
N LEU A 6 -18.77 -11.17 -19.41
CA LEU A 6 -17.95 -11.09 -18.20
C LEU A 6 -16.45 -11.08 -18.55
N ALA A 7 -15.72 -10.14 -17.95
CA ALA A 7 -14.27 -10.08 -18.07
C ALA A 7 -13.59 -11.20 -17.25
N SER A 8 -12.53 -11.78 -17.81
CA SER A 8 -11.59 -12.65 -17.09
C SER A 8 -10.64 -11.83 -16.20
N LEU A 9 -9.97 -12.53 -15.28
CA LEU A 9 -8.93 -12.00 -14.39
C LEU A 9 -7.52 -12.19 -14.96
N MET A 10 -7.42 -12.56 -16.24
CA MET A 10 -6.14 -12.74 -16.91
C MET A 10 -5.50 -11.37 -17.17
N ASP A 11 -4.17 -11.33 -17.08
CA ASP A 11 -3.44 -10.10 -17.35
C ASP A 11 -3.53 -9.69 -18.83
N ALA A 12 -3.44 -8.38 -19.07
CA ALA A 12 -3.29 -7.81 -20.39
C ALA A 12 -2.06 -6.88 -20.42
N PRO A 13 -1.23 -6.92 -21.49
CA PRO A 13 -0.23 -5.88 -21.71
C PRO A 13 -0.91 -4.52 -21.82
N LEU A 14 -0.19 -3.44 -21.52
CA LEU A 14 -0.67 -2.05 -21.70
C LEU A 14 -0.33 -1.49 -23.09
N ASP A 15 0.38 -2.25 -23.91
CA ASP A 15 0.89 -1.86 -25.23
C ASP A 15 0.69 -2.98 -26.26
N ASP A 16 -0.56 -3.28 -26.60
CA ASP A 16 -0.92 -4.28 -27.60
C ASP A 16 -1.90 -3.72 -28.64
N PRO A 17 -1.52 -3.63 -29.94
CA PRO A 17 -2.35 -3.07 -31.01
C PRO A 17 -3.66 -3.85 -31.26
N ALA A 18 -3.75 -5.10 -30.80
CA ALA A 18 -4.96 -5.90 -30.87
C ALA A 18 -5.99 -5.57 -29.76
N LEU A 19 -5.60 -4.74 -28.78
CA LEU A 19 -6.44 -4.38 -27.64
C LEU A 19 -6.95 -2.96 -27.71
N VAL A 20 -8.08 -2.77 -27.05
CA VAL A 20 -8.62 -1.47 -26.65
C VAL A 20 -8.73 -1.43 -25.13
N TYR A 21 -8.46 -0.27 -24.56
CA TYR A 21 -8.44 -0.02 -23.13
C TYR A 21 -9.52 1.00 -22.79
N GLU A 22 -10.34 0.67 -21.81
CA GLU A 22 -11.41 1.56 -21.32
C GLU A 22 -11.31 1.70 -19.79
N PRO A 23 -11.76 2.84 -19.22
CA PRO A 23 -11.87 2.96 -17.77
C PRO A 23 -12.74 1.86 -17.17
N LYS A 24 -12.29 1.27 -16.06
CA LYS A 24 -13.14 0.41 -15.26
C LYS A 24 -13.93 1.29 -14.29
N TYR A 25 -15.18 1.54 -14.64
CA TYR A 25 -16.09 2.28 -13.78
C TYR A 25 -16.55 1.44 -12.57
N ASP A 26 -16.67 2.10 -11.43
CA ASP A 26 -17.15 1.53 -10.18
C ASP A 26 -18.64 1.90 -10.00
N GLY A 27 -19.54 1.04 -10.52
CA GLY A 27 -20.97 1.32 -10.61
C GLY A 27 -21.87 0.09 -10.65
N ILE A 28 -23.08 0.29 -11.16
CA ILE A 28 -24.04 -0.80 -11.39
C ILE A 28 -24.07 -1.10 -12.89
N ARG A 29 -23.63 -2.30 -13.26
CA ARG A 29 -23.74 -2.80 -14.63
C ARG A 29 -25.21 -2.84 -15.09
N ALA A 30 -25.51 -2.22 -16.22
CA ALA A 30 -26.88 -2.11 -16.73
C ALA A 30 -26.96 -2.38 -18.24
N ILE A 31 -27.83 -3.30 -18.63
CA ILE A 31 -28.32 -3.43 -20.01
C ILE A 31 -29.52 -2.51 -20.15
N ALA A 32 -29.44 -1.55 -21.06
CA ALA A 32 -30.52 -0.63 -21.35
C ALA A 32 -31.23 -1.08 -22.63
N GLU A 33 -32.51 -1.45 -22.51
CA GLU A 33 -33.40 -1.69 -23.63
C GLU A 33 -34.17 -0.39 -23.90
N ILE A 34 -33.95 0.22 -25.07
CA ILE A 34 -34.47 1.53 -25.42
C ILE A 34 -35.37 1.42 -26.66
N ASP A 35 -36.64 1.78 -26.51
CA ASP A 35 -37.62 1.83 -27.59
C ASP A 35 -38.50 3.08 -27.44
N ALA A 36 -38.65 3.85 -28.52
CA ALA A 36 -39.45 5.07 -28.52
C ALA A 36 -40.94 4.82 -28.19
N LYS A 37 -41.47 3.65 -28.59
CA LYS A 37 -42.86 3.23 -28.42
C LYS A 37 -43.07 2.41 -27.15
N ARG A 38 -42.18 1.45 -26.87
CA ARG A 38 -42.31 0.54 -25.70
C ARG A 38 -41.74 1.11 -24.41
N GLY A 39 -40.88 2.12 -24.49
CA GLY A 39 -40.26 2.76 -23.35
C GLY A 39 -38.80 2.33 -23.13
N VAL A 40 -38.26 2.70 -21.98
CA VAL A 40 -36.89 2.35 -21.55
C VAL A 40 -36.95 1.42 -20.35
N THR A 41 -36.19 0.34 -20.40
CA THR A 41 -36.01 -0.58 -19.28
C THR A 41 -34.53 -0.79 -19.00
N LEU A 42 -34.14 -0.71 -17.73
CA LEU A 42 -32.77 -0.94 -17.29
C LEU A 42 -32.69 -2.25 -16.53
N TRP A 43 -31.84 -3.17 -17.00
CA TRP A 43 -31.65 -4.49 -16.41
C TRP A 43 -30.28 -4.58 -15.76
N SER A 44 -30.22 -4.92 -14.47
CA SER A 44 -28.95 -5.20 -13.80
C SER A 44 -28.32 -6.49 -14.34
N ARG A 45 -27.09 -6.77 -13.90
CA ARG A 45 -26.39 -8.02 -14.21
C ARG A 45 -27.20 -9.31 -13.95
N LEU A 46 -28.05 -9.35 -12.93
CA LEU A 46 -28.88 -10.52 -12.62
C LEU A 46 -30.24 -10.51 -13.32
N GLY A 47 -30.52 -9.50 -14.16
CA GLY A 47 -31.83 -9.29 -14.76
C GLY A 47 -32.84 -8.62 -13.82
N ASN A 48 -32.38 -7.99 -12.73
CA ASN A 48 -33.27 -7.20 -11.88
C ASN A 48 -33.57 -5.88 -12.58
N GLU A 49 -34.83 -5.48 -12.65
CA GLU A 49 -35.19 -4.19 -13.21
C GLU A 49 -34.72 -3.05 -12.29
N LYS A 50 -34.07 -2.04 -12.87
CA LYS A 50 -33.49 -0.87 -12.20
C LYS A 50 -34.11 0.45 -12.66
N THR A 51 -35.08 0.40 -13.57
CA THR A 51 -35.71 1.56 -14.23
C THR A 51 -36.20 2.62 -13.23
N HIS A 52 -36.87 2.19 -12.16
CA HIS A 52 -37.45 3.08 -11.14
C HIS A 52 -36.45 3.55 -10.07
N GLN A 53 -35.27 2.94 -9.98
CA GLN A 53 -34.19 3.37 -9.09
C GLN A 53 -33.38 4.54 -9.68
N PHE A 54 -33.50 4.76 -11.01
CA PHE A 54 -32.78 5.80 -11.75
C PHE A 54 -33.72 6.57 -12.73
N PRO A 55 -34.78 7.21 -12.24
CA PRO A 55 -35.76 7.89 -13.10
C PRO A 55 -35.17 8.99 -13.99
N GLU A 56 -34.11 9.66 -13.53
CA GLU A 56 -33.35 10.68 -14.28
C GLU A 56 -32.68 10.11 -15.54
N ILE A 57 -32.06 8.93 -15.43
CA ILE A 57 -31.40 8.22 -16.53
C ILE A 57 -32.46 7.68 -17.48
N THR A 58 -33.50 7.05 -16.94
CA THR A 58 -34.64 6.54 -17.72
C THR A 58 -35.30 7.66 -18.53
N SER A 59 -35.54 8.83 -17.92
CA SER A 59 -36.10 10.01 -18.60
C SER A 59 -35.16 10.54 -19.69
N ALA A 60 -33.86 10.62 -19.43
CA ALA A 60 -32.88 11.04 -20.42
C ALA A 60 -32.82 10.07 -21.61
N LEU A 61 -32.78 8.76 -21.35
CA LEU A 61 -32.83 7.72 -22.39
C LEU A 61 -34.13 7.77 -23.17
N GLN A 62 -35.28 8.00 -22.52
CA GLN A 62 -36.58 8.11 -23.17
C GLN A 62 -36.65 9.32 -24.11
N LYS A 63 -36.09 10.46 -23.68
CA LYS A 63 -35.97 11.66 -24.53
C LYS A 63 -35.08 11.40 -25.74
N TRP A 64 -33.95 10.72 -25.53
CA TRP A 64 -33.06 10.31 -26.61
C TRP A 64 -33.73 9.29 -27.56
N ALA A 65 -34.52 8.36 -27.03
CA ALA A 65 -35.23 7.33 -27.80
C ALA A 65 -36.14 7.93 -28.89
N ARG A 66 -36.74 9.09 -28.65
CA ARG A 66 -37.59 9.79 -29.65
C ARG A 66 -36.83 10.20 -30.91
N LYS A 67 -35.50 10.32 -30.83
CA LYS A 67 -34.62 10.62 -31.97
C LYS A 67 -34.20 9.35 -32.73
N LEU A 68 -34.45 8.17 -32.18
CA LEU A 68 -34.12 6.90 -32.80
C LEU A 68 -35.20 6.48 -33.79
N LYS A 69 -34.77 5.94 -34.94
CA LYS A 69 -35.67 5.34 -35.93
C LYS A 69 -36.08 3.91 -35.56
N GLU A 70 -35.30 3.26 -34.71
CA GLU A 70 -35.43 1.85 -34.37
C GLU A 70 -35.00 1.59 -32.92
N PRO A 71 -35.50 0.52 -32.27
CA PRO A 71 -35.09 0.14 -30.92
C PRO A 71 -33.60 -0.19 -30.83
N VAL A 72 -32.99 0.06 -29.68
CA VAL A 72 -31.56 -0.19 -29.43
C VAL A 72 -31.38 -0.86 -28.07
N VAL A 73 -30.44 -1.80 -27.99
CA VAL A 73 -29.99 -2.39 -26.72
C VAL A 73 -28.54 -2.01 -26.49
N LEU A 74 -28.27 -1.37 -25.35
CA LEU A 74 -26.95 -0.88 -24.96
C LEU A 74 -26.43 -1.64 -23.73
N ASP A 75 -25.12 -1.80 -23.67
CA ASP A 75 -24.42 -2.26 -22.47
C ASP A 75 -23.63 -1.10 -21.88
N GLY A 76 -23.85 -0.83 -20.60
CA GLY A 76 -23.29 0.32 -19.90
C GLY A 76 -23.17 0.13 -18.40
N GLU A 77 -22.63 1.14 -17.75
CA GLU A 77 -22.48 1.23 -16.29
C GLU A 77 -23.24 2.46 -15.78
N ILE A 78 -24.03 2.29 -14.72
CA ILE A 78 -24.61 3.42 -13.98
C ILE A 78 -23.63 3.81 -12.88
N VAL A 79 -23.11 5.04 -12.94
CA VAL A 79 -22.13 5.58 -12.00
C VAL A 79 -22.71 6.73 -11.19
N ALA A 80 -22.21 6.94 -9.99
CA ALA A 80 -22.42 8.20 -9.27
C ALA A 80 -21.42 9.25 -9.76
N LEU A 81 -21.79 10.52 -9.71
CA LEU A 81 -20.93 11.64 -10.10
C LEU A 81 -20.55 12.49 -8.89
N ASP A 82 -19.33 13.04 -8.93
CA ASP A 82 -18.88 14.05 -7.96
C ASP A 82 -19.33 15.47 -8.36
N ARG A 83 -18.91 16.49 -7.57
CA ARG A 83 -19.25 17.90 -7.83
C ARG A 83 -18.65 18.46 -9.13
N LYS A 84 -17.61 17.82 -9.68
CA LYS A 84 -17.01 18.18 -10.98
C LYS A 84 -17.71 17.46 -12.13
N GLY A 85 -18.66 16.57 -11.83
CA GLY A 85 -19.34 15.76 -12.81
C GLY A 85 -18.54 14.53 -13.24
N GLU A 86 -17.51 14.15 -12.51
CA GLU A 86 -16.69 12.96 -12.80
C GLU A 86 -17.22 11.73 -12.06
N PRO A 87 -17.04 10.51 -12.61
CA PRO A 87 -17.39 9.27 -11.92
C PRO A 87 -16.77 9.21 -10.53
N SER A 88 -17.61 8.94 -9.54
CA SER A 88 -17.27 8.79 -8.13
C SER A 88 -17.56 7.37 -7.66
N GLY A 89 -17.05 6.98 -6.49
CA GLY A 89 -17.12 5.60 -6.01
C GLY A 89 -18.54 5.08 -5.76
N PHE A 90 -18.70 3.76 -5.88
CA PHE A 90 -19.96 3.02 -5.75
C PHE A 90 -20.71 3.24 -4.43
N GLN A 91 -19.99 3.64 -3.38
CA GLN A 91 -20.57 4.04 -2.08
C GLN A 91 -21.73 5.03 -2.24
N GLN A 92 -21.65 5.96 -3.20
CA GLN A 92 -22.67 6.99 -3.40
C GLN A 92 -23.97 6.46 -4.00
N LEU A 93 -23.96 5.25 -4.59
CA LEU A 93 -25.15 4.60 -5.13
C LEU A 93 -25.91 3.82 -4.06
N GLN A 94 -25.33 3.58 -2.88
CA GLN A 94 -25.90 2.69 -1.85
C GLN A 94 -27.31 3.05 -1.38
N GLY A 95 -27.62 4.34 -1.34
CA GLY A 95 -28.96 4.84 -0.97
C GLY A 95 -30.07 4.45 -1.95
N ARG A 96 -29.72 3.99 -3.15
CA ARG A 96 -30.64 3.58 -4.23
C ARG A 96 -30.73 2.07 -4.42
N ILE A 97 -29.94 1.30 -3.67
CA ILE A 97 -29.91 -0.16 -3.75
C ILE A 97 -30.83 -0.74 -2.66
N HIS A 98 -31.59 -1.79 -3.00
CA HIS A 98 -32.65 -2.37 -2.15
C HIS A 98 -33.83 -1.42 -1.85
N VAL A 99 -34.12 -0.47 -2.73
CA VAL A 99 -35.35 0.34 -2.70
C VAL A 99 -36.19 0.12 -3.96
N ALA A 100 -37.51 0.24 -3.85
CA ALA A 100 -38.42 0.06 -4.98
C ALA A 100 -38.32 1.21 -6.00
N SER A 101 -38.12 2.43 -5.51
CA SER A 101 -37.92 3.64 -6.33
C SER A 101 -37.05 4.64 -5.57
N ALA A 102 -36.47 5.60 -6.31
CA ALA A 102 -35.70 6.70 -5.74
C ALA A 102 -36.12 8.04 -6.35
N ALA A 103 -35.92 9.13 -5.60
CA ALA A 103 -36.15 10.48 -6.13
C ALA A 103 -35.09 10.82 -7.21
N PRO A 104 -35.43 11.65 -8.22
CA PRO A 104 -34.45 12.10 -9.21
C PRO A 104 -33.22 12.77 -8.58
N SER A 105 -32.04 12.51 -9.13
CA SER A 105 -30.80 13.22 -8.79
C SER A 105 -30.04 13.60 -10.06
N ASP A 106 -29.20 14.61 -9.94
CA ASP A 106 -28.22 15.08 -10.91
C ASP A 106 -26.85 14.39 -10.79
N ASN A 107 -26.63 13.62 -9.72
CA ASN A 107 -25.32 13.03 -9.39
C ASN A 107 -25.18 11.58 -9.88
N VAL A 108 -25.81 11.21 -11.00
CA VAL A 108 -25.66 9.90 -11.63
C VAL A 108 -25.55 10.01 -13.14
N ALA A 109 -24.86 9.07 -13.78
CA ALA A 109 -24.82 8.95 -15.23
C ALA A 109 -24.85 7.50 -15.69
N PHE A 110 -25.38 7.28 -16.89
CA PHE A 110 -25.23 6.03 -17.64
C PHE A 110 -24.10 6.19 -18.65
N ILE A 111 -23.05 5.38 -18.48
CA ILE A 111 -21.90 5.34 -19.36
C ILE A 111 -22.02 4.09 -20.24
N ALA A 112 -22.40 4.28 -21.50
CA ALA A 112 -22.46 3.22 -22.49
C ALA A 112 -21.06 2.90 -23.03
N PHE A 113 -20.75 1.61 -23.21
CA PHE A 113 -19.50 1.19 -23.84
C PHE A 113 -19.70 0.20 -24.99
N ASP A 114 -20.88 -0.41 -25.13
CA ASP A 114 -21.18 -1.31 -26.26
C ASP A 114 -22.65 -1.16 -26.74
N VAL A 115 -22.89 -1.53 -28.00
CA VAL A 115 -24.24 -1.61 -28.60
C VAL A 115 -24.46 -3.04 -29.09
N LEU A 116 -25.52 -3.68 -28.57
CA LEU A 116 -25.74 -5.11 -28.76
C LEU A 116 -26.77 -5.39 -29.84
N VAL A 117 -27.81 -4.57 -29.93
CA VAL A 117 -28.91 -4.72 -30.90
C VAL A 117 -29.29 -3.37 -31.45
N ARG A 118 -29.63 -3.34 -32.73
CA ARG A 118 -30.19 -2.17 -33.42
C ARG A 118 -31.30 -2.62 -34.36
N GLY A 119 -32.54 -2.25 -34.06
CA GLY A 119 -33.72 -2.68 -34.79
C GLY A 119 -33.86 -4.20 -34.80
N ARG A 120 -33.78 -4.80 -35.99
CA ARG A 120 -33.79 -6.26 -36.18
C ARG A 120 -32.40 -6.88 -36.23
N SER A 121 -31.36 -6.06 -36.24
CA SER A 121 -29.97 -6.52 -36.38
C SER A 121 -29.38 -6.84 -35.02
N ASP A 122 -28.97 -8.08 -34.83
CA ASP A 122 -28.12 -8.48 -33.72
C ASP A 122 -26.67 -8.14 -34.08
N LEU A 123 -26.05 -7.26 -33.30
CA LEU A 123 -24.70 -6.76 -33.59
C LEU A 123 -23.63 -7.55 -32.84
N ARG A 124 -24.01 -8.50 -31.97
CA ARG A 124 -23.08 -9.21 -31.07
C ARG A 124 -22.00 -10.01 -31.81
N ASP A 125 -22.29 -10.46 -33.03
CA ASP A 125 -21.35 -11.21 -33.86
C ASP A 125 -20.34 -10.32 -34.62
N LEU A 126 -20.54 -8.99 -34.62
CA LEU A 126 -19.58 -8.04 -35.20
C LEU A 126 -18.38 -7.85 -34.26
N PRO A 127 -17.20 -7.48 -34.79
CA PRO A 127 -16.06 -7.01 -33.99
C PRO A 127 -16.40 -5.86 -33.04
N LEU A 128 -15.76 -5.81 -31.86
CA LEU A 128 -15.96 -4.74 -30.87
C LEU A 128 -15.75 -3.35 -31.46
N VAL A 129 -14.72 -3.15 -32.28
CA VAL A 129 -14.45 -1.83 -32.91
C VAL A 129 -15.57 -1.38 -33.85
N GLU A 130 -16.26 -2.30 -34.52
CA GLU A 130 -17.40 -1.98 -35.39
C GLU A 130 -18.63 -1.63 -34.56
N ARG A 131 -18.93 -2.43 -33.53
CA ARG A 131 -20.01 -2.11 -32.58
C ARG A 131 -19.76 -0.74 -31.94
N ARG A 132 -18.52 -0.47 -31.53
CA ARG A 132 -18.11 0.81 -30.94
C ARG A 132 -18.35 1.99 -31.88
N ALA A 133 -17.96 1.87 -33.16
CA ALA A 133 -18.22 2.92 -34.15
C ALA A 133 -19.73 3.17 -34.37
N ILE A 134 -20.55 2.11 -34.31
CA ILE A 134 -22.02 2.22 -34.36
C ILE A 134 -22.54 2.94 -33.11
N LEU A 135 -22.06 2.58 -31.91
CA LEU A 135 -22.42 3.22 -30.66
C LEU A 135 -22.11 4.72 -30.68
N GLU A 136 -20.89 5.09 -31.08
CA GLU A 136 -20.46 6.49 -31.13
C GLU A 136 -21.32 7.33 -32.08
N ARG A 137 -21.68 6.77 -33.24
CA ARG A 137 -22.56 7.44 -34.21
C ARG A 137 -23.97 7.65 -33.68
N LEU A 138 -24.51 6.68 -32.92
CA LEU A 138 -25.88 6.72 -32.40
C LEU A 138 -26.01 7.52 -31.10
N PHE A 139 -25.07 7.31 -30.18
CA PHE A 139 -25.13 7.75 -28.79
C PHE A 139 -24.24 8.98 -28.53
N GLY A 140 -23.32 9.32 -29.44
CA GLY A 140 -22.42 10.47 -29.28
C GLY A 140 -23.13 11.84 -29.28
N ARG A 141 -24.41 11.89 -29.67
CA ARG A 141 -25.22 13.12 -29.74
C ARG A 141 -26.54 12.98 -28.97
N THR A 142 -26.49 12.45 -27.74
CA THR A 142 -27.67 12.33 -26.88
C THR A 142 -28.25 13.70 -26.50
N GLY A 143 -27.38 14.69 -26.25
CA GLY A 143 -27.75 16.02 -25.75
C GLY A 143 -28.06 16.03 -24.25
N SER A 144 -27.61 15.01 -23.51
CA SER A 144 -27.78 14.92 -22.06
C SER A 144 -26.44 14.63 -21.38
N PRO A 145 -26.04 15.41 -20.35
CA PRO A 145 -24.80 15.14 -19.61
C PRO A 145 -24.87 13.85 -18.76
N LEU A 146 -26.07 13.28 -18.58
CA LEU A 146 -26.31 12.03 -17.87
C LEU A 146 -26.05 10.79 -18.75
N LEU A 147 -25.94 10.96 -20.07
CA LEU A 147 -25.77 9.89 -21.04
C LEU A 147 -24.42 10.05 -21.73
N ARG A 148 -23.45 9.20 -21.34
CA ARG A 148 -22.05 9.32 -21.76
C ARG A 148 -21.58 8.06 -22.45
N ILE A 149 -20.50 8.17 -23.21
CA ILE A 149 -19.79 7.03 -23.79
C ILE A 149 -18.49 6.84 -23.01
N SER A 150 -18.08 5.60 -22.74
CA SER A 150 -16.78 5.33 -22.11
C SER A 150 -15.62 5.87 -22.94
N ALA A 151 -14.55 6.33 -22.32
CA ALA A 151 -13.30 6.57 -23.07
C ALA A 151 -12.75 5.23 -23.61
N MET A 152 -12.13 5.24 -24.79
CA MET A 152 -11.51 4.06 -25.39
C MET A 152 -10.20 4.45 -26.07
N GLU A 153 -9.11 3.84 -25.63
CA GLU A 153 -7.78 3.97 -26.24
C GLU A 153 -7.41 2.68 -26.96
N ARG A 154 -6.95 2.77 -28.21
CA ARG A 154 -6.56 1.59 -29.00
C ARG A 154 -5.05 1.43 -29.03
N GLY A 155 -4.58 0.22 -28.75
CA GLY A 155 -3.18 -0.15 -28.91
C GLY A 155 -2.24 0.25 -27.78
N ASP A 156 -2.46 1.41 -27.15
CA ASP A 156 -1.63 1.89 -26.03
C ASP A 156 -2.49 2.41 -24.88
N GLY A 157 -2.58 1.62 -23.81
CA GLY A 157 -3.31 1.95 -22.60
C GLY A 157 -2.48 2.68 -21.54
N ARG A 158 -1.19 3.00 -21.78
CA ARG A 158 -0.30 3.55 -20.73
C ARG A 158 -0.72 4.94 -20.25
N ALA A 159 -1.17 5.80 -21.15
CA ALA A 159 -1.66 7.13 -20.80
C ALA A 159 -2.92 7.02 -19.92
N LEU A 160 -3.88 6.19 -20.34
CA LEU A 160 -5.12 5.93 -19.59
C LEU A 160 -4.84 5.24 -18.25
N TYR A 161 -3.85 4.36 -18.19
CA TYR A 161 -3.43 3.70 -16.95
C TYR A 161 -2.79 4.69 -15.96
N LYS A 162 -1.98 5.62 -16.47
CA LYS A 162 -1.42 6.72 -15.64
C LYS A 162 -2.53 7.63 -15.11
N GLU A 163 -3.47 8.02 -15.96
CA GLU A 163 -4.63 8.82 -15.55
C GLU A 163 -5.46 8.09 -14.48
N ALA A 164 -5.65 6.78 -14.65
CA ALA A 164 -6.34 5.94 -13.70
C ALA A 164 -5.63 5.88 -12.33
N LEU A 165 -4.29 5.87 -12.31
CA LEU A 165 -3.50 5.99 -11.07
C LEU A 165 -3.66 7.36 -10.42
N ASP A 166 -3.53 8.44 -11.20
CA ASP A 166 -3.57 9.82 -10.71
C ASP A 166 -4.95 10.17 -10.11
N HIS A 167 -6.02 9.60 -10.65
CA HIS A 167 -7.40 9.80 -10.20
C HIS A 167 -7.94 8.68 -9.29
N GLY A 168 -7.13 7.66 -8.97
CA GLY A 168 -7.50 6.57 -8.08
C GLY A 168 -8.66 5.70 -8.58
N TRP A 169 -8.76 5.48 -9.89
CA TRP A 169 -9.76 4.60 -10.50
C TRP A 169 -9.58 3.15 -10.04
N GLU A 170 -10.64 2.36 -10.12
CA GLU A 170 -10.58 0.92 -9.79
C GLU A 170 -9.60 0.17 -10.71
N GLY A 171 -9.53 0.57 -11.98
CA GLY A 171 -8.65 -0.03 -12.98
C GLY A 171 -9.05 0.31 -14.41
N LEU A 172 -8.60 -0.52 -15.34
CA LEU A 172 -9.01 -0.51 -16.74
C LEU A 172 -9.64 -1.85 -17.14
N ILE A 173 -10.40 -1.85 -18.22
CA ILE A 173 -10.81 -3.06 -18.93
C ILE A 173 -10.07 -3.10 -20.26
N ALA A 174 -9.27 -4.13 -20.47
CA ALA A 174 -8.66 -4.42 -21.77
C ALA A 174 -9.56 -5.37 -22.55
N LYS A 175 -9.95 -4.99 -23.76
CA LYS A 175 -10.80 -5.80 -24.63
C LYS A 175 -10.09 -6.06 -25.94
N ARG A 176 -10.24 -7.25 -26.51
CA ARG A 176 -9.81 -7.52 -27.89
C ARG A 176 -10.65 -6.72 -28.88
N ALA A 177 -9.98 -5.93 -29.72
CA ALA A 177 -10.61 -5.06 -30.71
C ALA A 177 -11.53 -5.84 -31.68
N ASP A 178 -11.15 -7.07 -32.01
CA ASP A 178 -11.85 -7.96 -32.93
C ASP A 178 -12.84 -8.91 -32.23
N SER A 179 -13.07 -8.75 -30.93
CA SER A 179 -13.91 -9.69 -30.17
C SER A 179 -15.41 -9.53 -30.40
N GLN A 180 -16.09 -10.67 -30.52
CA GLN A 180 -17.55 -10.77 -30.50
C GLN A 180 -18.08 -10.69 -29.07
N TYR A 181 -19.32 -10.24 -28.93
CA TYR A 181 -20.01 -10.13 -27.65
C TYR A 181 -20.65 -11.47 -27.25
N LYS A 182 -20.09 -12.15 -26.25
CA LYS A 182 -20.58 -13.45 -25.77
C LYS A 182 -21.46 -13.27 -24.53
N SER A 183 -22.75 -13.04 -24.77
CA SER A 183 -23.77 -12.82 -23.72
C SER A 183 -23.69 -13.86 -22.59
N GLY A 184 -23.59 -13.39 -21.35
CA GLY A 184 -23.55 -14.22 -20.12
C GLY A 184 -22.27 -15.04 -19.92
N LYS A 185 -21.33 -15.06 -20.89
CA LYS A 185 -20.11 -15.86 -20.81
C LYS A 185 -18.95 -15.04 -20.24
N ARG A 186 -18.09 -15.70 -19.45
CA ARG A 186 -16.76 -15.18 -19.11
C ARG A 186 -15.78 -15.56 -20.19
N THR A 187 -14.97 -14.60 -20.64
CA THR A 187 -14.06 -14.81 -21.77
C THR A 187 -12.70 -14.16 -21.51
N PRO A 188 -11.62 -14.64 -22.15
CA PRO A 188 -10.32 -13.98 -22.15
C PRO A 188 -10.29 -12.74 -23.05
N ASP A 189 -11.32 -12.56 -23.90
CA ASP A 189 -11.41 -11.42 -24.81
C ASP A 189 -11.58 -10.11 -24.04
N TRP A 190 -12.14 -10.15 -22.83
CA TRP A 190 -12.23 -9.02 -21.90
C TRP A 190 -11.43 -9.35 -20.64
N ARG A 191 -10.54 -8.45 -20.23
CA ARG A 191 -9.59 -8.65 -19.13
C ARG A 191 -9.62 -7.45 -18.18
N LYS A 192 -9.69 -7.73 -16.88
CA LYS A 192 -9.63 -6.68 -15.84
C LYS A 192 -8.17 -6.34 -15.56
N LEU A 193 -7.81 -5.07 -15.72
CA LEU A 193 -6.54 -4.50 -15.26
C LEU A 193 -6.80 -3.73 -13.97
N LYS A 194 -6.59 -4.37 -12.82
CA LYS A 194 -6.90 -3.76 -11.53
C LYS A 194 -5.77 -2.84 -11.07
N ILE A 195 -6.14 -1.67 -10.57
CA ILE A 195 -5.25 -0.72 -9.89
C ILE A 195 -5.47 -0.80 -8.38
N VAL A 196 -6.72 -0.99 -7.95
CA VAL A 196 -7.10 -1.15 -6.54
C VAL A 196 -7.62 -2.58 -6.30
N HIS A 197 -7.22 -3.19 -5.18
CA HIS A 197 -7.74 -4.49 -4.76
C HIS A 197 -9.16 -4.35 -4.19
N GLU A 198 -10.15 -4.50 -5.06
CA GLU A 198 -11.58 -4.50 -4.73
C GLU A 198 -12.25 -5.79 -5.24
N GLN A 199 -13.13 -6.35 -4.41
CA GLN A 199 -13.88 -7.57 -4.73
C GLN A 199 -15.19 -7.65 -3.92
N GLU A 200 -16.15 -8.43 -4.42
CA GLU A 200 -17.35 -8.84 -3.71
C GLU A 200 -17.12 -9.97 -2.70
N PHE A 201 -17.83 -9.92 -1.58
CA PHE A 201 -17.82 -10.88 -0.48
C PHE A 201 -19.23 -11.15 0.05
N VAL A 202 -19.51 -12.37 0.48
CA VAL A 202 -20.79 -12.74 1.09
C VAL A 202 -20.76 -12.43 2.58
N ILE A 203 -21.82 -11.81 3.10
CA ILE A 203 -21.97 -11.54 4.53
C ILE A 203 -22.58 -12.78 5.18
N GLY A 204 -21.85 -13.41 6.10
CA GLY A 204 -22.32 -14.56 6.89
C GLY A 204 -22.61 -14.24 8.36
N GLY A 205 -22.35 -13.01 8.81
CA GLY A 205 -22.66 -12.59 10.18
C GLY A 205 -22.21 -11.17 10.48
N TRP A 206 -22.41 -10.76 11.73
CA TRP A 206 -21.95 -9.48 12.27
C TRP A 206 -21.54 -9.63 13.74
N THR A 207 -20.73 -8.70 14.27
CA THR A 207 -20.34 -8.69 15.69
C THR A 207 -21.02 -7.58 16.45
N GLU A 208 -21.26 -7.77 17.75
CA GLU A 208 -21.72 -6.70 18.65
C GLU A 208 -20.78 -5.47 18.57
N PRO A 209 -21.31 -4.24 18.71
CA PRO A 209 -20.51 -3.02 18.65
C PRO A 209 -19.65 -2.82 19.91
N ARG A 210 -18.56 -2.05 19.78
CA ARG A 210 -17.72 -1.59 20.91
C ARG A 210 -17.84 -0.08 21.08
N GLN A 211 -17.70 0.38 22.33
CA GLN A 211 -17.61 1.80 22.70
C GLN A 211 -18.81 2.64 22.19
N THR A 212 -18.57 3.76 21.52
CA THR A 212 -19.59 4.72 21.05
C THR A 212 -20.33 4.28 19.78
N ARG A 213 -19.99 3.12 19.22
CA ARG A 213 -20.55 2.64 17.95
C ARG A 213 -21.94 2.04 18.15
N THR A 214 -22.86 2.34 17.24
CA THR A 214 -24.24 1.84 17.25
C THR A 214 -24.45 0.75 16.18
N CYS A 215 -25.53 -0.03 16.33
CA CYS A 215 -25.91 -1.16 15.46
C CYS A 215 -24.97 -2.38 15.53
N PHE A 216 -23.80 -2.36 14.87
CA PHE A 216 -22.87 -3.49 14.82
C PHE A 216 -21.40 -3.04 14.76
N GLY A 217 -20.50 -3.90 15.25
CA GLY A 217 -19.05 -3.69 15.25
C GLY A 217 -18.40 -3.95 13.90
N ALA A 218 -18.60 -5.14 13.33
CA ALA A 218 -18.06 -5.53 12.04
C ALA A 218 -18.97 -6.54 11.31
N LEU A 219 -18.92 -6.55 9.98
CA LEU A 219 -19.48 -7.63 9.15
C LEU A 219 -18.48 -8.77 9.02
N LEU A 220 -18.95 -10.01 9.10
CA LEU A 220 -18.19 -11.23 8.87
C LEU A 220 -18.35 -11.65 7.41
N LEU A 221 -17.22 -11.78 6.70
CA LEU A 221 -17.16 -11.93 5.25
C LEU A 221 -16.72 -13.34 4.86
N GLY A 222 -17.24 -13.84 3.75
CA GLY A 222 -16.83 -15.10 3.15
C GLY A 222 -16.88 -15.12 1.63
N VAL A 223 -16.26 -16.15 1.06
CA VAL A 223 -16.38 -16.53 -0.36
C VAL A 223 -16.71 -18.02 -0.42
N TYR A 224 -17.44 -18.45 -1.44
CA TYR A 224 -17.69 -19.87 -1.62
C TYR A 224 -16.46 -20.58 -2.21
N ASP A 225 -16.24 -21.84 -1.85
CA ASP A 225 -15.28 -22.73 -2.50
C ASP A 225 -15.94 -23.48 -3.69
N GLU A 226 -15.18 -24.34 -4.37
CA GLU A 226 -15.68 -25.18 -5.47
C GLU A 226 -16.73 -26.20 -5.01
N ASN A 227 -16.67 -26.59 -3.74
CA ASN A 227 -17.59 -27.55 -3.12
C ASN A 227 -18.88 -26.89 -2.59
N GLY A 228 -19.06 -25.58 -2.79
CA GLY A 228 -20.24 -24.85 -2.34
C GLY A 228 -20.21 -24.48 -0.84
N ASN A 229 -19.07 -24.59 -0.16
CA ASN A 229 -18.94 -24.18 1.23
C ASN A 229 -18.58 -22.69 1.33
N LEU A 230 -19.20 -21.96 2.25
CA LEU A 230 -18.84 -20.57 2.52
C LEU A 230 -17.60 -20.50 3.43
N ILE A 231 -16.46 -20.11 2.87
CA ILE A 231 -15.20 -19.98 3.60
C ILE A 231 -15.10 -18.58 4.20
N TYR A 232 -14.88 -18.49 5.51
CA TYR A 232 -14.64 -17.21 6.18
C TYR A 232 -13.35 -16.58 5.66
N VAL A 233 -13.38 -15.30 5.26
CA VAL A 233 -12.21 -14.58 4.72
C VAL A 233 -11.85 -13.33 5.50
N GLY A 234 -12.53 -13.02 6.59
CA GLY A 234 -12.20 -11.88 7.44
C GLY A 234 -13.42 -11.08 7.83
N HIS A 235 -13.20 -9.89 8.38
CA HIS A 235 -14.28 -9.02 8.84
C HIS A 235 -13.96 -7.56 8.56
N THR A 236 -14.98 -6.76 8.31
CA THR A 236 -14.83 -5.31 8.11
C THR A 236 -15.65 -4.52 9.11
N GLY A 237 -14.97 -3.64 9.84
CA GLY A 237 -15.58 -2.64 10.71
C GLY A 237 -15.46 -1.21 10.19
N THR A 238 -14.90 -0.99 9.00
CA THR A 238 -14.65 0.37 8.48
C THR A 238 -15.39 0.60 7.17
N GLY A 239 -15.61 1.87 6.79
CA GLY A 239 -16.35 2.23 5.57
C GLY A 239 -17.86 2.46 5.76
N PHE A 240 -18.34 2.53 7.00
CA PHE A 240 -19.74 2.82 7.31
C PHE A 240 -19.91 4.21 7.92
N ASN A 241 -20.97 4.92 7.54
CA ASN A 241 -21.52 6.05 8.30
C ASN A 241 -22.77 5.60 9.10
N GLU A 242 -23.29 6.44 9.99
CA GLU A 242 -24.42 6.08 10.88
C GLU A 242 -25.68 5.64 10.11
N LYS A 243 -26.02 6.36 9.03
CA LYS A 243 -27.18 6.03 8.17
C LYS A 243 -27.02 4.66 7.52
N GLU A 244 -25.81 4.35 7.05
CA GLU A 244 -25.49 3.09 6.40
C GLU A 244 -25.43 1.93 7.40
N LEU A 245 -24.92 2.14 8.62
CA LEU A 245 -24.99 1.14 9.71
C LEU A 245 -26.45 0.76 10.00
N ALA A 246 -27.33 1.74 10.14
CA ALA A 246 -28.75 1.51 10.39
C ALA A 246 -29.44 0.77 9.23
N ARG A 247 -29.13 1.16 7.98
CA ARG A 247 -29.68 0.52 6.78
C ARG A 247 -29.25 -0.94 6.67
N VAL A 248 -27.96 -1.22 6.80
CA VAL A 248 -27.41 -2.58 6.73
C VAL A 248 -27.97 -3.43 7.87
N MET A 249 -28.08 -2.90 9.09
CA MET A 249 -28.68 -3.61 10.22
C MET A 249 -30.15 -3.99 9.96
N LYS A 250 -30.94 -3.11 9.35
CA LYS A 250 -32.34 -3.40 8.97
C LYS A 250 -32.44 -4.56 7.98
N LEU A 251 -31.44 -4.74 7.11
CA LEU A 251 -31.37 -5.85 6.15
C LEU A 251 -30.85 -7.15 6.78
N LEU A 252 -29.97 -7.05 7.79
CA LEU A 252 -29.39 -8.20 8.49
C LEU A 252 -30.36 -8.85 9.47
N LYS A 253 -31.11 -8.07 10.26
CA LYS A 253 -32.02 -8.60 11.31
C LYS A 253 -33.00 -9.68 10.80
N PRO A 254 -33.72 -9.50 9.67
CA PRO A 254 -34.64 -10.52 9.15
C PRO A 254 -33.94 -11.79 8.66
N ARG A 255 -32.62 -11.77 8.54
CA ARG A 255 -31.79 -12.86 8.04
C ARG A 255 -31.02 -13.56 9.15
N GLU A 256 -31.20 -13.16 10.41
CA GLU A 256 -30.51 -13.77 11.54
C GLU A 256 -30.86 -15.25 11.69
N THR A 257 -29.85 -16.06 11.99
CA THR A 257 -29.97 -17.51 12.19
C THR A 257 -29.12 -17.94 13.37
N LYS A 258 -29.47 -19.09 13.97
CA LYS A 258 -28.72 -19.68 15.09
C LYS A 258 -27.41 -20.34 14.62
N GLU A 259 -27.40 -20.87 13.41
CA GLU A 259 -26.29 -21.66 12.88
C GLU A 259 -25.27 -20.80 12.15
N CYS A 260 -23.98 -21.13 12.32
CA CYS A 260 -22.91 -20.45 11.62
C CYS A 260 -22.88 -20.89 10.14
N PRO A 261 -23.02 -19.98 9.16
CA PRO A 261 -23.03 -20.35 7.74
C PRO A 261 -21.63 -20.64 7.19
N PHE A 262 -20.57 -20.33 7.95
CA PHE A 262 -19.19 -20.56 7.50
C PHE A 262 -18.75 -22.00 7.74
N ARG A 263 -17.90 -22.51 6.84
CA ARG A 263 -17.16 -23.75 7.05
C ARG A 263 -16.17 -23.56 8.19
N GLY A 264 -16.56 -24.03 9.37
CA GLY A 264 -15.87 -23.80 10.63
C GLY A 264 -16.25 -22.46 11.25
N ARG A 265 -16.49 -22.46 12.57
CA ARG A 265 -16.92 -21.27 13.29
C ARG A 265 -15.74 -20.29 13.45
N PRO A 266 -15.79 -19.08 12.86
CA PRO A 266 -14.69 -18.14 12.95
C PRO A 266 -14.57 -17.59 14.38
N LYS A 267 -13.33 -17.39 14.84
CA LYS A 267 -13.05 -16.70 16.11
C LYS A 267 -13.20 -15.19 15.92
N THR A 268 -14.12 -14.59 16.65
CA THR A 268 -14.38 -13.14 16.61
C THR A 268 -13.97 -12.49 17.93
N ASN A 269 -13.56 -11.23 17.86
CA ASN A 269 -13.17 -10.46 19.04
C ASN A 269 -14.36 -10.07 19.93
N GLU A 270 -15.56 -10.07 19.35
CA GLU A 270 -16.83 -9.75 19.98
C GLU A 270 -17.86 -10.83 19.69
N ARG A 271 -18.97 -10.81 20.43
CA ARG A 271 -20.05 -11.78 20.23
C ARG A 271 -20.56 -11.69 18.79
N ALA A 272 -20.56 -12.83 18.11
CA ALA A 272 -20.99 -12.95 16.72
C ALA A 272 -22.46 -13.37 16.63
N HIS A 273 -23.18 -12.73 15.72
CA HIS A 273 -24.51 -13.08 15.25
C HIS A 273 -24.42 -13.57 13.81
N TRP A 274 -25.12 -14.65 13.50
CA TRP A 274 -25.05 -15.28 12.18
C TRP A 274 -26.23 -14.85 11.33
N VAL A 275 -26.01 -14.71 10.03
CA VAL A 275 -27.09 -14.42 9.07
C VAL A 275 -27.06 -15.42 7.93
N ARG A 276 -28.22 -15.68 7.33
CA ARG A 276 -28.29 -16.42 6.07
C ARG A 276 -27.41 -15.71 5.02
N PRO A 277 -26.55 -16.44 4.28
CA PRO A 277 -25.54 -15.87 3.38
C PRO A 277 -26.14 -15.36 2.06
N GLU A 278 -27.07 -14.42 2.17
CA GLU A 278 -27.90 -13.88 1.09
C GLU A 278 -27.45 -12.49 0.63
N LEU A 279 -26.67 -11.78 1.45
CA LEU A 279 -26.20 -10.42 1.14
C LEU A 279 -24.75 -10.45 0.66
N VAL A 280 -24.47 -9.69 -0.40
CA VAL A 280 -23.12 -9.51 -0.95
C VAL A 280 -22.67 -8.06 -0.72
N ALA A 281 -21.44 -7.88 -0.27
CA ALA A 281 -20.80 -6.59 -0.08
C ALA A 281 -19.59 -6.43 -1.00
N GLN A 282 -19.45 -5.25 -1.61
CA GLN A 282 -18.23 -4.80 -2.26
C GLN A 282 -17.27 -4.31 -1.18
N ILE A 283 -16.04 -4.84 -1.18
CA ILE A 283 -15.01 -4.53 -0.19
C ILE A 283 -13.73 -4.14 -0.92
N LYS A 284 -13.16 -3.01 -0.49
CA LYS A 284 -11.79 -2.62 -0.82
C LYS A 284 -10.86 -3.19 0.23
N PHE A 285 -9.75 -3.78 -0.17
CA PHE A 285 -8.78 -4.38 0.75
C PHE A 285 -7.37 -4.18 0.19
N THR A 286 -6.34 -4.43 0.99
CA THR A 286 -4.95 -4.21 0.56
C THR A 286 -4.37 -5.44 -0.14
N GLU A 287 -4.69 -6.64 0.36
CA GLU A 287 -4.24 -7.90 -0.23
C GLU A 287 -5.04 -9.09 0.34
N TRP A 288 -4.96 -10.21 -0.37
CA TRP A 288 -5.29 -11.53 0.18
C TRP A 288 -4.06 -12.10 0.90
N THR A 289 -4.20 -12.45 2.18
CA THR A 289 -3.16 -13.13 2.94
C THR A 289 -2.96 -14.58 2.46
N ALA A 290 -1.82 -15.19 2.81
CA ALA A 290 -1.50 -16.57 2.45
C ALA A 290 -2.52 -17.58 3.00
N ASP A 291 -3.12 -17.30 4.17
CA ASP A 291 -4.22 -18.09 4.77
C ASP A 291 -5.61 -17.76 4.19
N GLY A 292 -5.67 -16.99 3.10
CA GLY A 292 -6.92 -16.70 2.38
C GLY A 292 -7.83 -15.72 3.11
N LYS A 293 -7.27 -14.75 3.84
CA LYS A 293 -8.01 -13.67 4.51
C LYS A 293 -7.78 -12.31 3.85
N LEU A 294 -8.67 -11.37 4.09
CA LEU A 294 -8.57 -9.98 3.65
C LEU A 294 -7.75 -9.17 4.63
N ARG A 295 -6.78 -8.40 4.13
CA ARG A 295 -6.06 -7.41 4.92
C ARG A 295 -6.65 -6.01 4.72
N HIS A 296 -6.91 -5.31 5.83
CA HIS A 296 -7.53 -3.96 5.87
C HIS A 296 -8.80 -3.83 5.01
N PRO A 297 -9.79 -4.74 5.17
CA PRO A 297 -11.03 -4.61 4.42
C PRO A 297 -11.82 -3.37 4.85
N VAL A 298 -12.27 -2.60 3.87
CA VAL A 298 -13.11 -1.41 4.00
C VAL A 298 -14.39 -1.66 3.21
N TYR A 299 -15.53 -1.49 3.86
CA TYR A 299 -16.82 -1.66 3.22
C TYR A 299 -17.09 -0.53 2.22
N LEU A 300 -17.43 -0.89 0.97
CA LEU A 300 -17.86 0.04 -0.06
C LEU A 300 -19.37 0.02 -0.30
N GLY A 301 -20.06 -1.07 0.02
CA GLY A 301 -21.49 -1.13 -0.25
C GLY A 301 -22.05 -2.53 -0.40
N LEU A 302 -23.38 -2.67 -0.35
CA LEU A 302 -24.09 -3.89 -0.73
C LEU A 302 -24.31 -3.95 -2.25
N ARG A 303 -24.25 -5.16 -2.79
CA ARG A 303 -24.48 -5.50 -4.20
C ARG A 303 -25.74 -6.37 -4.29
N ASP A 304 -26.77 -5.90 -4.96
CA ASP A 304 -27.99 -6.67 -5.25
C ASP A 304 -28.03 -7.23 -6.68
N ASP A 305 -26.99 -6.95 -7.45
CA ASP A 305 -26.73 -7.39 -8.82
C ASP A 305 -25.67 -8.51 -8.87
N LYS A 306 -25.37 -9.13 -7.73
CA LYS A 306 -24.44 -10.26 -7.64
C LYS A 306 -25.03 -11.38 -6.78
N LYS A 307 -25.09 -12.60 -7.35
CA LYS A 307 -25.56 -13.77 -6.60
C LYS A 307 -24.49 -14.18 -5.57
N PRO A 308 -24.86 -14.42 -4.29
CA PRO A 308 -23.91 -14.87 -3.27
C PRO A 308 -23.16 -16.13 -3.70
N THR A 309 -23.85 -17.09 -4.32
CA THR A 309 -23.29 -18.36 -4.79
C THR A 309 -22.33 -18.23 -5.97
N GLU A 310 -22.13 -17.03 -6.53
CA GLU A 310 -21.11 -16.77 -7.56
C GLU A 310 -19.88 -16.04 -6.99
N VAL A 311 -19.90 -15.69 -5.70
CA VAL A 311 -18.78 -15.02 -5.06
C VAL A 311 -17.72 -16.07 -4.75
N ARG A 312 -16.61 -16.00 -5.48
CA ARG A 312 -15.43 -16.85 -5.34
C ARG A 312 -14.21 -15.97 -5.07
N ARG A 313 -13.14 -16.54 -4.55
CA ARG A 313 -11.85 -15.86 -4.48
C ARG A 313 -11.36 -15.55 -5.89
N GLU A 314 -10.99 -14.31 -6.16
CA GLU A 314 -10.33 -13.94 -7.42
C GLU A 314 -8.81 -14.22 -7.29
N GLU A 315 -8.26 -15.12 -8.10
CA GLU A 315 -6.82 -15.41 -8.17
C GLU A 315 -6.15 -14.59 -9.28
N HIS A 316 -5.07 -13.88 -8.96
CA HIS A 316 -4.22 -13.21 -9.95
C HIS A 316 -3.25 -14.23 -10.54
N LEU A 317 -3.39 -14.54 -11.83
CA LEU A 317 -2.29 -15.13 -12.61
C LEU A 317 -1.21 -14.05 -12.80
N ARG A 318 0.07 -14.42 -12.80
CA ARG A 318 1.20 -13.49 -12.94
C ARG A 318 1.60 -13.34 -14.42
N VAL A 319 1.80 -12.11 -14.88
CA VAL A 319 2.33 -11.76 -16.22
C VAL A 319 3.73 -12.36 -16.41
N ARG A 320 3.90 -13.15 -17.48
CA ARG A 320 5.20 -13.39 -18.11
C ARG A 320 5.47 -12.24 -19.08
N SER A 321 6.44 -11.37 -18.78
CA SER A 321 6.88 -10.35 -19.73
C SER A 321 7.74 -11.00 -20.83
N SER A 322 7.17 -11.14 -22.02
CA SER A 322 7.92 -11.46 -23.24
C SER A 322 8.87 -10.31 -23.57
N GLY A 323 10.17 -10.59 -23.57
CA GLY A 323 11.23 -9.61 -23.70
C GLY A 323 11.29 -8.94 -25.08
N PHE A 324 11.44 -7.61 -25.07
CA PHE A 324 11.88 -6.84 -26.23
C PHE A 324 13.38 -6.50 -26.09
N ARG A 325 14.18 -7.00 -27.04
CA ARG A 325 15.54 -6.53 -27.32
C ARG A 325 15.45 -5.25 -28.15
N VAL A 326 16.03 -4.17 -27.66
CA VAL A 326 16.34 -3.00 -28.50
C VAL A 326 17.78 -3.13 -28.99
N ARG A 327 17.94 -3.27 -30.31
CA ARG A 327 19.23 -3.19 -31.01
C ARG A 327 19.73 -1.75 -30.98
N GLY A 328 20.99 -1.57 -30.59
CA GLY A 328 21.67 -0.28 -30.63
C GLY A 328 21.97 0.16 -32.06
N SER A 329 21.79 1.46 -32.31
CA SER A 329 22.38 2.17 -33.44
C SER A 329 23.21 3.33 -32.87
N GLY A 330 24.52 3.27 -33.10
CA GLY A 330 25.47 4.26 -32.63
C GLY A 330 25.45 5.54 -33.46
N VAL A 331 25.82 6.64 -32.82
CA VAL A 331 26.30 7.87 -33.46
C VAL A 331 27.46 8.42 -32.62
N ARG A 332 28.57 8.71 -33.30
CA ARG A 332 29.81 9.33 -32.77
C ARG A 332 29.78 10.85 -32.89
N GLY A 333 30.50 11.51 -31.97
CA GLY A 333 31.08 12.87 -32.09
C GLY A 333 30.12 13.99 -31.67
N SER A 334 30.49 15.00 -30.87
CA SER A 334 31.80 15.65 -30.71
C SER A 334 31.95 16.36 -29.35
N ASN A 335 33.20 16.51 -28.91
CA ASN A 335 33.69 17.20 -27.72
C ASN A 335 33.34 18.69 -27.66
N SER A 336 33.02 19.16 -26.45
CA SER A 336 33.59 20.39 -25.86
C SER A 336 33.20 20.48 -24.37
N GLU A 337 34.20 20.38 -23.48
CA GLU A 337 34.06 20.72 -22.05
C GLU A 337 33.95 22.25 -21.87
N PRO A 338 33.50 22.70 -20.68
CA PRO A 338 34.52 23.14 -19.71
C PRO A 338 34.24 22.69 -18.26
N GLY A 339 35.27 22.07 -17.67
CA GLY A 339 35.82 22.37 -16.35
C GLY A 339 34.90 22.32 -15.14
N THR A 340 34.90 21.19 -14.43
CA THR A 340 34.71 21.20 -12.97
C THR A 340 35.68 20.23 -12.30
N LYS A 341 36.40 20.77 -11.30
CA LYS A 341 37.49 20.13 -10.57
C LYS A 341 37.01 18.88 -9.83
N ASN A 342 37.64 17.75 -10.12
CA ASN A 342 37.63 16.57 -9.27
C ASN A 342 38.16 16.92 -7.87
N ARG A 343 37.38 16.61 -6.84
CA ARG A 343 37.87 16.39 -5.48
C ARG A 343 37.40 15.01 -5.05
N GLU A 344 38.33 14.09 -4.95
CA GLU A 344 38.14 12.82 -4.23
C GLU A 344 37.76 13.11 -2.76
N PRO A 345 36.85 12.33 -2.16
CA PRO A 345 36.54 12.48 -0.74
C PRO A 345 37.61 11.79 0.11
N GLY A 346 38.61 12.57 0.50
CA GLY A 346 39.51 12.24 1.60
C GLY A 346 38.79 12.27 2.94
N THR A 347 39.16 11.32 3.80
CA THR A 347 38.86 11.21 5.23
C THR A 347 38.81 12.57 5.93
N ARG A 348 37.62 12.98 6.42
CA ARG A 348 37.44 14.22 7.19
C ARG A 348 37.52 13.94 8.70
N ASN A 349 38.46 14.63 9.36
CA ASN A 349 38.41 14.91 10.80
C ASN A 349 37.13 15.72 11.14
N PRO A 350 36.61 15.62 12.39
CA PRO A 350 35.39 16.32 12.80
C PRO A 350 35.51 17.84 12.68
N GLU A 351 34.42 18.49 12.28
CA GLU A 351 34.38 19.94 12.06
C GLU A 351 34.49 20.74 13.38
N PRO A 352 35.26 21.86 13.38
CA PRO A 352 35.62 22.60 14.60
C PRO A 352 34.46 23.25 15.40
N GLY A 353 33.21 23.16 14.93
CA GLY A 353 32.04 23.71 15.62
C GLY A 353 31.30 22.73 16.55
N LEU A 354 31.49 21.41 16.39
CA LEU A 354 30.71 20.44 17.17
C LEU A 354 31.26 20.23 18.58
N ASP A 355 32.58 20.34 18.78
CA ASP A 355 33.20 20.22 20.10
C ASP A 355 32.77 21.36 21.02
N HIS A 356 32.72 22.59 20.49
CA HIS A 356 32.18 23.75 21.22
C HIS A 356 30.74 23.52 21.68
N LEU A 357 29.89 22.93 20.82
CA LEU A 357 28.50 22.63 21.17
C LEU A 357 28.39 21.58 22.29
N ILE A 358 29.31 20.61 22.33
CA ILE A 358 29.39 19.61 23.40
C ILE A 358 29.79 20.28 24.73
N ASP A 359 30.73 21.22 24.69
CA ASP A 359 31.16 21.98 25.86
C ASP A 359 30.04 22.88 26.41
N GLU A 360 29.28 23.56 25.54
CA GLU A 360 28.08 24.30 25.91
C GLU A 360 27.04 23.38 26.59
N LEU A 361 26.78 22.20 26.01
CA LEU A 361 25.87 21.21 26.60
C LEU A 361 26.34 20.73 27.97
N ASN A 362 27.65 20.52 28.16
CA ASN A 362 28.24 20.17 29.47
C ASN A 362 28.02 21.29 30.49
N ALA A 363 28.32 22.53 30.12
CA ALA A 363 28.15 23.69 31.00
C ALA A 363 26.69 23.91 31.41
N ILE A 364 25.76 23.83 30.46
CA ILE A 364 24.32 23.99 30.73
C ILE A 364 23.82 22.89 31.67
N GLU A 365 24.14 21.62 31.40
CA GLU A 365 23.72 20.52 32.27
C GLU A 365 24.32 20.64 33.69
N GLY A 366 25.61 20.99 33.80
CA GLY A 366 26.28 21.21 35.08
C GLY A 366 25.65 22.33 35.90
N SER A 367 25.13 23.37 35.23
CA SER A 367 24.40 24.46 35.89
C SER A 367 22.99 24.07 36.37
N ARG A 368 22.47 22.90 35.93
CA ARG A 368 21.10 22.41 36.17
C ARG A 368 19.99 23.38 35.78
N ARG A 369 20.26 24.30 34.85
CA ARG A 369 19.29 25.26 34.32
C ARG A 369 19.05 25.01 32.83
N ASP A 370 17.98 25.63 32.32
CA ASP A 370 17.75 25.73 30.90
C ASP A 370 18.77 26.68 30.27
N GLY A 371 19.07 26.48 28.98
CA GLY A 371 20.13 27.22 28.30
C GLY A 371 19.84 27.39 26.81
N VAL A 372 20.65 28.22 26.16
CA VAL A 372 20.56 28.47 24.73
C VAL A 372 21.89 28.10 24.10
N LEU A 373 21.86 27.21 23.13
CA LEU A 373 23.00 26.80 22.31
C LEU A 373 23.14 27.73 21.11
N THR A 374 24.38 27.97 20.69
CA THR A 374 24.69 28.54 19.37
C THR A 374 25.11 27.43 18.42
N LEU A 375 24.32 27.20 17.37
CA LEU A 375 24.61 26.19 16.35
C LEU A 375 25.72 26.67 15.38
N PRO A 376 26.40 25.76 14.66
CA PRO A 376 27.50 26.13 13.74
C PRO A 376 27.10 27.10 12.61
N ASP A 377 25.82 27.16 12.25
CA ASP A 377 25.25 28.09 11.28
C ASP A 377 24.87 29.45 11.88
N GLY A 378 25.13 29.66 13.18
CA GLY A 378 24.80 30.87 13.94
C GLY A 378 23.39 30.87 14.53
N ASP A 379 22.57 29.84 14.24
CA ASP A 379 21.22 29.75 14.79
C ASP A 379 21.24 29.49 16.29
N ARG A 380 20.25 30.05 17.00
CA ARG A 380 20.07 29.81 18.44
C ARG A 380 19.05 28.70 18.69
N PHE A 381 19.35 27.84 19.66
CA PHE A 381 18.47 26.73 20.03
C PHE A 381 18.35 26.54 21.55
N THR A 382 17.14 26.64 22.08
CA THR A 382 16.87 26.48 23.52
C THR A 382 16.81 25.00 23.91
N VAL A 383 17.57 24.63 24.94
CA VAL A 383 17.55 23.32 25.57
C VAL A 383 17.03 23.40 26.99
N THR A 384 16.25 22.39 27.39
CA THR A 384 15.70 22.32 28.74
C THR A 384 15.84 20.94 29.35
N ASN A 385 15.94 20.91 30.68
CA ASN A 385 15.97 19.68 31.49
C ASN A 385 17.06 18.67 31.07
N LEU A 386 18.29 19.13 30.78
CA LEU A 386 19.38 18.24 30.34
C LEU A 386 19.72 17.16 31.38
N HIS A 387 19.71 17.51 32.67
CA HIS A 387 20.01 16.60 33.78
C HIS A 387 18.96 15.50 34.00
N LYS A 388 17.85 15.51 33.25
CA LYS A 388 16.77 14.54 33.40
C LYS A 388 17.25 13.16 32.99
N VAL A 389 17.17 12.19 33.89
CA VAL A 389 17.56 10.80 33.63
C VAL A 389 16.65 10.17 32.58
N PHE A 390 17.23 9.71 31.47
CA PHE A 390 16.52 8.98 30.42
C PHE A 390 16.72 7.47 30.54
N TRP A 391 17.90 7.01 30.97
CA TRP A 391 18.20 5.61 31.21
C TRP A 391 18.67 5.39 32.66
N PRO A 392 17.75 5.04 33.59
CA PRO A 392 18.09 4.86 34.99
C PRO A 392 19.15 3.78 35.26
N ALA A 393 19.08 2.64 34.54
CA ALA A 393 20.03 1.54 34.71
C ALA A 393 21.48 1.92 34.38
N ARG A 394 21.66 2.85 33.43
CA ARG A 394 22.96 3.37 32.99
C ARG A 394 23.30 4.74 33.60
N LYS A 395 22.37 5.34 34.34
CA LYS A 395 22.44 6.72 34.87
C LYS A 395 22.66 7.79 33.78
N LEU A 396 22.19 7.54 32.55
CA LEU A 396 22.34 8.47 31.43
C LEU A 396 21.17 9.45 31.35
N THR A 397 21.48 10.69 30.99
CA THR A 397 20.54 11.81 30.99
C THR A 397 20.07 12.20 29.57
N LYS A 398 19.14 13.15 29.51
CA LYS A 398 18.78 13.83 28.27
C LYS A 398 19.99 14.56 27.67
N GLY A 399 20.84 15.15 28.51
CA GLY A 399 22.10 15.79 28.11
C GLY A 399 23.02 14.82 27.38
N ASP A 400 23.15 13.58 27.88
CA ASP A 400 23.97 12.55 27.22
C ASP A 400 23.45 12.20 25.83
N LEU A 401 22.12 12.11 25.66
CA LEU A 401 21.51 11.91 24.36
C LEU A 401 21.79 13.07 23.40
N PHE A 402 21.72 14.31 23.88
CA PHE A 402 22.08 15.50 23.09
C PHE A 402 23.52 15.41 22.58
N ARG A 403 24.48 15.18 23.49
CA ARG A 403 25.90 15.09 23.12
C ARG A 403 26.17 13.93 22.19
N TYR A 404 25.51 12.80 22.40
CA TYR A 404 25.57 11.67 21.47
C TYR A 404 25.15 12.10 20.06
N TYR A 405 23.97 12.72 19.92
CA TYR A 405 23.49 13.15 18.60
C TYR A 405 24.35 14.24 17.95
N VAL A 406 24.95 15.14 18.72
CA VAL A 406 25.96 16.09 18.21
C VAL A 406 27.18 15.35 17.66
N ARG A 407 27.72 14.38 18.40
CA ARG A 407 28.90 13.59 17.97
C ARG A 407 28.65 12.78 16.70
N VAL A 408 27.45 12.21 16.55
CA VAL A 408 27.11 11.41 15.37
C VAL A 408 26.43 12.20 14.26
N ALA A 409 26.24 13.52 14.42
CA ALA A 409 25.57 14.39 13.44
C ALA A 409 26.14 14.24 12.02
N PRO A 410 27.46 14.19 11.79
CA PRO A 410 28.02 14.01 10.44
C PRO A 410 27.57 12.72 9.74
N PHE A 411 27.17 11.70 10.50
CA PHE A 411 26.79 10.38 10.00
C PHE A 411 25.27 10.19 9.92
N ILE A 412 24.53 10.63 10.95
CA ILE A 412 23.08 10.48 11.01
C ILE A 412 22.34 11.48 10.11
N LEU A 413 22.83 12.72 9.98
CA LEU A 413 22.14 13.74 9.17
C LEU A 413 21.98 13.32 7.70
N PRO A 414 23.01 12.80 7.01
CA PRO A 414 22.85 12.23 5.67
C PRO A 414 21.90 11.03 5.61
N ALA A 415 21.75 10.27 6.70
CA ALA A 415 20.85 9.11 6.75
C ALA A 415 19.36 9.51 6.84
N VAL A 416 19.06 10.68 7.43
CA VAL A 416 17.68 11.21 7.55
C VAL A 416 17.36 12.35 6.59
N ALA A 417 18.32 12.77 5.77
CA ALA A 417 18.18 13.93 4.90
C ALA A 417 16.98 13.80 3.94
N ASP A 418 16.15 14.84 3.90
CA ASP A 418 14.93 14.94 3.09
C ASP A 418 13.85 13.91 3.43
N ARG A 419 13.94 13.20 4.57
CA ARG A 419 12.97 12.16 4.92
C ARG A 419 11.96 12.65 5.94
N PRO A 420 10.65 12.41 5.74
CA PRO A 420 9.66 12.58 6.79
C PRO A 420 9.98 11.71 8.00
N LEU A 421 9.88 12.28 9.20
CA LEU A 421 10.19 11.61 10.46
C LEU A 421 8.91 11.24 11.22
N VAL A 422 8.90 10.04 11.79
CA VAL A 422 7.94 9.63 12.82
C VAL A 422 8.61 9.71 14.17
N MET A 423 8.00 10.40 15.13
CA MET A 423 8.59 10.54 16.46
C MET A 423 7.90 9.63 17.48
N LYS A 424 8.69 8.86 18.22
CA LYS A 424 8.27 8.21 19.45
C LYS A 424 8.89 8.91 20.64
N ARG A 425 8.06 9.61 21.42
CA ARG A 425 8.50 10.49 22.50
C ARG A 425 8.49 9.77 23.84
N TYR A 426 9.54 10.01 24.63
CA TYR A 426 9.75 9.48 25.98
C TYR A 426 9.98 10.64 26.96
N PRO A 427 8.96 11.48 27.26
CA PRO A 427 9.16 12.68 28.06
C PRO A 427 9.78 12.41 29.43
N ASN A 428 9.56 11.21 29.98
CA ASN A 428 10.01 10.79 31.31
C ASN A 428 11.02 9.62 31.26
N GLY A 429 11.80 9.52 30.18
CA GLY A 429 12.81 8.47 30.00
C GLY A 429 12.21 7.11 29.60
N VAL A 430 13.08 6.10 29.47
CA VAL A 430 12.72 4.80 28.86
C VAL A 430 11.78 3.95 29.71
N THR A 431 11.74 4.17 31.02
CA THR A 431 10.82 3.49 31.95
C THR A 431 9.46 4.19 32.04
N GLY A 432 9.34 5.40 31.52
CA GLY A 432 8.12 6.20 31.54
C GLY A 432 7.15 5.85 30.39
N LYS A 433 5.95 6.43 30.45
CA LYS A 433 4.98 6.36 29.34
C LYS A 433 5.53 7.08 28.11
N TRP A 434 5.29 6.49 26.95
CA TRP A 434 5.66 7.03 25.65
C TRP A 434 4.41 7.27 24.79
N PHE A 435 4.53 8.10 23.76
CA PHE A 435 3.50 8.27 22.74
C PHE A 435 4.11 8.58 21.37
N TYR A 436 3.38 8.26 20.31
CA TYR A 436 3.74 8.64 18.95
C TYR A 436 3.25 10.05 18.63
N GLN A 437 4.08 10.82 17.96
CA GLN A 437 3.73 12.12 17.44
C GLN A 437 4.10 12.18 15.96
N HIS A 438 3.06 12.23 15.13
CA HIS A 438 3.17 12.43 13.67
C HIS A 438 2.89 13.88 13.26
N ARG A 439 2.26 14.64 14.16
CA ARG A 439 1.76 15.99 13.90
C ARG A 439 2.58 16.99 14.69
N VAL A 440 2.84 18.13 14.08
CA VAL A 440 3.49 19.25 14.74
C VAL A 440 2.70 20.51 14.47
N GLU A 441 2.33 21.18 15.54
CA GLU A 441 1.79 22.53 15.58
C GLU A 441 2.88 23.38 16.25
N ASP A 442 3.10 24.62 15.78
CA ASP A 442 4.08 25.57 16.32
C ASP A 442 5.54 25.07 16.38
N VAL A 443 6.10 24.79 15.21
CA VAL A 443 7.51 24.39 15.07
C VAL A 443 8.42 25.63 15.05
N PRO A 444 9.56 25.64 15.79
CA PRO A 444 10.52 26.74 15.75
C PRO A 444 11.06 27.03 14.35
N ALA A 445 11.35 28.30 14.07
CA ALA A 445 12.03 28.71 12.84
C ALA A 445 13.32 27.92 12.62
N GLY A 446 13.59 27.50 11.37
CA GLY A 446 14.76 26.70 11.00
C GLY A 446 14.60 25.17 11.16
N VAL A 447 13.48 24.69 11.72
CA VAL A 447 13.11 23.28 11.65
C VAL A 447 12.18 23.07 10.45
N ARG A 448 12.61 22.24 9.49
CA ARG A 448 11.89 22.02 8.24
C ARG A 448 10.63 21.17 8.48
N THR A 449 9.49 21.63 7.98
CA THR A 449 8.25 20.86 7.91
C THR A 449 7.66 20.91 6.50
N GLU A 450 7.06 19.82 6.05
CA GLU A 450 6.41 19.74 4.73
C GLU A 450 5.15 18.88 4.77
N VAL A 451 4.20 19.20 3.90
CA VAL A 451 2.99 18.38 3.68
C VAL A 451 3.33 17.28 2.67
N VAL A 452 3.34 16.04 3.14
CA VAL A 452 3.66 14.87 2.31
C VAL A 452 2.42 14.42 1.54
N SER A 453 2.48 14.43 0.20
CA SER A 453 1.32 14.24 -0.69
C SER A 453 0.56 12.92 -0.51
N VAL A 454 1.27 11.86 -0.12
CA VAL A 454 0.71 10.51 0.08
C VAL A 454 0.32 10.21 1.53
N ALA A 455 0.49 11.20 2.42
CA ALA A 455 0.07 11.11 3.83
C ALA A 455 -1.22 11.92 4.06
N GLU A 456 -1.73 11.92 5.31
CA GLU A 456 -2.75 12.90 5.71
C GLU A 456 -2.31 14.32 5.28
N ARG A 457 -3.26 15.20 4.92
CA ARG A 457 -3.00 16.60 4.49
C ARG A 457 -2.44 17.50 5.62
N ARG A 458 -1.40 17.07 6.33
CA ARG A 458 -0.81 17.73 7.51
C ARG A 458 0.72 17.78 7.41
N PRO A 459 1.37 18.85 7.92
CA PRO A 459 2.82 18.96 7.90
C PRO A 459 3.52 17.91 8.77
N GLN A 460 4.64 17.38 8.29
CA GLN A 460 5.54 16.47 9.01
C GLN A 460 6.93 17.10 9.14
N ILE A 461 7.68 16.75 10.20
CA ILE A 461 9.08 17.15 10.35
C ILE A 461 9.93 16.42 9.32
N ILE A 462 10.80 17.16 8.63
CA ILE A 462 11.74 16.62 7.65
C ILE A 462 13.15 16.62 8.23
N GLY A 463 13.80 15.45 8.21
CA GLY A 463 15.16 15.27 8.70
C GLY A 463 16.22 15.89 7.79
N GLY A 464 17.43 16.05 8.33
CA GLY A 464 18.61 16.44 7.55
C GLY A 464 19.41 17.62 8.10
N THR A 465 18.89 18.35 9.09
CA THR A 465 19.61 19.46 9.73
C THR A 465 19.90 19.16 11.20
N LEU A 466 21.00 19.72 11.71
CA LEU A 466 21.36 19.60 13.13
C LEU A 466 20.24 20.17 14.02
N LYS A 467 19.69 21.34 13.65
CA LYS A 467 18.59 21.96 14.39
C LYS A 467 17.36 21.06 14.51
N THR A 468 16.95 20.38 13.43
CA THR A 468 15.84 19.42 13.48
C THR A 468 16.18 18.22 14.38
N LEU A 469 17.40 17.68 14.31
CA LEU A 469 17.84 16.57 15.16
C LEU A 469 17.80 16.96 16.65
N LEU A 470 18.31 18.14 17.00
CA LEU A 470 18.28 18.65 18.37
C LEU A 470 16.86 18.99 18.83
N TYR A 471 16.01 19.49 17.94
CA TYR A 471 14.60 19.76 18.23
C TYR A 471 13.81 18.48 18.56
N THR A 472 13.93 17.44 17.73
CA THR A 472 13.27 16.16 18.03
C THR A 472 13.80 15.55 19.33
N THR A 473 15.10 15.70 19.61
CA THR A 473 15.71 15.29 20.89
C THR A 473 15.17 16.11 22.08
N GLN A 474 14.99 17.42 21.91
CA GLN A 474 14.38 18.31 22.92
C GLN A 474 12.95 17.87 23.26
N LEU A 475 12.19 17.41 22.27
CA LEU A 475 10.87 16.81 22.42
C LEU A 475 10.90 15.42 23.10
N ALA A 476 12.09 14.91 23.44
CA ALA A 476 12.33 13.57 23.99
C ALA A 476 12.04 12.44 22.99
N ALA A 477 12.19 12.68 21.69
CA ALA A 477 12.30 11.59 20.72
C ALA A 477 13.70 10.97 20.87
N ILE A 478 13.74 9.75 21.42
CA ILE A 478 15.00 9.03 21.60
C ILE A 478 15.50 8.50 20.27
N SER A 479 14.61 7.92 19.45
CA SER A 479 14.93 7.41 18.12
C SER A 479 14.58 8.39 17.00
N GLN A 480 15.26 8.22 15.87
CA GLN A 480 15.03 8.92 14.61
C GLN A 480 14.53 7.89 13.60
N ASP A 481 13.23 7.97 13.30
CA ASP A 481 12.54 6.94 12.51
C ASP A 481 12.05 7.56 11.19
N PRO A 482 12.93 7.65 10.16
CA PRO A 482 12.57 8.23 8.87
C PRO A 482 11.78 7.25 8.00
N TRP A 483 11.02 7.81 7.07
CA TRP A 483 10.48 7.06 5.93
C TRP A 483 11.60 6.51 5.04
N PHE A 484 11.29 5.46 4.28
CA PHE A 484 12.24 4.87 3.34
C PHE A 484 12.32 5.64 2.02
N SER A 485 11.45 6.62 1.83
CA SER A 485 11.43 7.60 0.74
C SER A 485 11.79 8.99 1.24
N ARG A 486 12.17 9.86 0.30
CA ARG A 486 12.30 11.30 0.56
C ARG A 486 10.98 12.03 0.28
N VAL A 487 10.84 13.23 0.85
CA VAL A 487 9.62 14.03 0.73
C VAL A 487 9.27 14.40 -0.70
N GLN A 488 10.28 14.62 -1.56
CA GLN A 488 10.09 14.97 -2.98
C GLN A 488 9.44 13.86 -3.80
N HIS A 489 9.65 12.60 -3.39
CA HIS A 489 9.20 11.39 -4.08
C HIS A 489 8.66 10.37 -3.08
N ALA A 490 7.71 10.81 -2.25
CA ALA A 490 7.25 10.05 -1.08
C ALA A 490 6.61 8.69 -1.39
N GLN A 491 6.19 8.45 -2.63
CA GLN A 491 5.65 7.18 -3.12
C GLN A 491 6.72 6.16 -3.55
N PHE A 492 7.99 6.57 -3.64
CA PHE A 492 9.08 5.72 -4.13
C PHE A 492 10.14 5.53 -3.03
N ALA A 493 10.40 4.28 -2.68
CA ALA A 493 11.36 3.93 -1.63
C ALA A 493 12.79 3.92 -2.21
N ASP A 494 13.73 4.52 -1.48
CA ASP A 494 15.16 4.52 -1.84
C ASP A 494 15.85 3.22 -1.41
N TYR A 495 15.28 2.53 -0.42
CA TYR A 495 15.77 1.27 0.12
C TYR A 495 14.64 0.52 0.82
N VAL A 496 14.92 -0.75 1.11
CA VAL A 496 14.08 -1.63 1.92
C VAL A 496 14.90 -2.24 3.05
N ALA A 497 14.23 -2.81 4.03
CA ALA A 497 14.83 -3.47 5.17
C ALA A 497 14.16 -4.80 5.48
N LEU A 498 14.97 -5.81 5.82
CA LEU A 498 14.56 -7.03 6.50
C LEU A 498 14.83 -6.84 7.98
N ASP A 499 13.78 -6.85 8.80
CA ASP A 499 13.88 -6.69 10.26
C ASP A 499 13.86 -8.06 10.93
N LEU A 500 14.97 -8.44 11.55
CA LEU A 500 15.23 -9.75 12.13
C LEU A 500 14.94 -9.70 13.63
N ASP A 501 13.72 -10.08 13.98
CA ASP A 501 13.16 -9.98 15.31
C ASP A 501 13.18 -11.33 16.04
N PRO A 502 14.04 -11.54 17.04
CA PRO A 502 13.99 -12.76 17.83
C PRO A 502 12.70 -12.82 18.66
N SER A 503 12.06 -13.99 18.69
CA SER A 503 11.01 -14.26 19.68
C SER A 503 11.59 -14.32 21.09
N GLU A 504 10.74 -14.18 22.10
CA GLU A 504 11.15 -14.21 23.51
C GLU A 504 12.01 -15.45 23.84
N GLY A 505 13.17 -15.22 24.47
CA GLY A 505 14.12 -16.27 24.85
C GLY A 505 14.98 -16.83 23.71
N VAL A 506 14.88 -16.31 22.48
CA VAL A 506 15.80 -16.66 21.38
C VAL A 506 17.09 -15.83 21.52
N PRO A 507 18.28 -16.47 21.59
CA PRO A 507 19.53 -15.74 21.77
C PRO A 507 19.93 -14.97 20.50
N PHE A 508 20.64 -13.86 20.68
CA PHE A 508 21.05 -12.97 19.60
C PHE A 508 21.91 -13.65 18.54
N ALA A 509 22.72 -14.65 18.91
CA ALA A 509 23.47 -15.47 17.95
C ALA A 509 22.58 -16.10 16.85
N ARG A 510 21.31 -16.43 17.15
CA ARG A 510 20.36 -16.93 16.14
C ARG A 510 19.89 -15.86 15.17
N VAL A 511 19.88 -14.60 15.61
CA VAL A 511 19.63 -13.46 14.74
C VAL A 511 20.79 -13.31 13.76
N LEU A 512 22.04 -13.49 14.22
CA LEU A 512 23.23 -13.49 13.37
C LEU A 512 23.19 -14.63 12.33
N ASP A 513 22.80 -15.84 12.73
CA ASP A 513 22.60 -16.96 11.79
C ASP A 513 21.64 -16.58 10.65
N VAL A 514 20.50 -15.97 11.00
CA VAL A 514 19.49 -15.55 10.02
C VAL A 514 19.99 -14.40 9.15
N ALA A 515 20.77 -13.47 9.72
CA ALA A 515 21.40 -12.40 8.96
C ALA A 515 22.36 -12.94 7.89
N ARG A 516 23.16 -13.96 8.21
CA ARG A 516 24.05 -14.64 7.25
C ARG A 516 23.27 -15.31 6.13
N TRP A 517 22.18 -16.03 6.45
CA TRP A 517 21.35 -16.63 5.40
C TRP A 517 20.66 -15.58 4.52
N VAL A 518 20.24 -14.45 5.09
CA VAL A 518 19.75 -13.31 4.29
C VAL A 518 20.86 -12.81 3.38
N HIS A 519 22.09 -12.67 3.88
CA HIS A 519 23.25 -12.27 3.07
C HIS A 519 23.48 -13.22 1.89
N ASP A 520 23.49 -14.53 2.11
CA ASP A 520 23.68 -15.55 1.08
C ASP A 520 22.64 -15.41 -0.07
N GLU A 521 21.38 -15.15 0.28
CA GLU A 521 20.34 -14.92 -0.73
C GLU A 521 20.55 -13.60 -1.48
N LEU A 522 20.96 -12.53 -0.78
CA LEU A 522 21.25 -11.24 -1.40
C LEU A 522 22.45 -11.34 -2.34
N GLU A 523 23.51 -12.06 -1.98
CA GLU A 523 24.66 -12.31 -2.85
C GLU A 523 24.25 -13.10 -4.10
N THR A 524 23.40 -14.12 -3.94
CA THR A 524 22.84 -14.89 -5.07
C THR A 524 22.05 -13.99 -6.03
N LEU A 525 21.38 -12.97 -5.50
CA LEU A 525 20.63 -11.96 -6.26
C LEU A 525 21.53 -10.87 -6.87
N GLY A 526 22.80 -10.79 -6.46
CA GLY A 526 23.69 -9.66 -6.77
C GLY A 526 23.21 -8.36 -6.13
N ALA A 527 22.57 -8.44 -4.97
CA ALA A 527 22.02 -7.33 -4.20
C ALA A 527 22.99 -6.92 -3.09
N LEU A 528 23.22 -5.62 -2.93
CA LEU A 528 23.96 -5.10 -1.78
C LEU A 528 23.08 -5.20 -0.52
N GLY A 529 23.54 -5.94 0.49
CA GLY A 529 22.98 -5.92 1.83
C GLY A 529 23.86 -5.12 2.79
N VAL A 530 23.27 -4.22 3.58
CA VAL A 530 23.96 -3.44 4.60
C VAL A 530 23.35 -3.75 5.98
N PRO A 531 24.02 -4.54 6.83
CA PRO A 531 23.49 -4.94 8.12
C PRO A 531 23.70 -3.84 9.17
N LYS A 532 22.79 -3.77 10.13
CA LYS A 532 22.94 -2.97 11.34
C LYS A 532 22.23 -3.60 12.52
N THR A 533 22.77 -3.47 13.73
CA THR A 533 21.99 -3.80 14.93
C THR A 533 20.73 -2.94 14.95
N SER A 534 19.64 -3.44 15.54
CA SER A 534 18.48 -2.57 15.77
C SER A 534 18.74 -1.59 16.92
N GLY A 535 19.67 -1.90 17.82
CA GLY A 535 19.90 -1.19 19.09
C GLY A 535 18.88 -1.58 20.19
N ALA A 536 18.05 -2.59 19.91
CA ALA A 536 17.14 -3.22 20.85
C ALA A 536 17.42 -4.74 20.87
N SER A 537 16.50 -5.60 20.44
CA SER A 537 16.64 -7.06 20.51
C SER A 537 17.16 -7.72 19.23
N GLY A 538 17.09 -7.04 18.09
CA GLY A 538 17.23 -7.64 16.76
C GLY A 538 18.28 -6.98 15.86
N LEU A 539 18.20 -7.27 14.57
CA LEU A 539 19.12 -6.80 13.54
C LEU A 539 18.33 -6.41 12.29
N HIS A 540 18.72 -5.36 11.57
CA HIS A 540 18.12 -5.03 10.28
C HIS A 540 19.13 -5.23 9.16
N VAL A 541 18.70 -5.74 8.01
CA VAL A 541 19.50 -5.77 6.78
C VAL A 541 18.85 -4.88 5.74
N TYR A 542 19.52 -3.80 5.35
CA TYR A 542 19.01 -2.85 4.37
C TYR A 542 19.51 -3.16 2.97
N VAL A 543 18.66 -2.95 1.98
CA VAL A 543 18.99 -3.16 0.57
C VAL A 543 18.59 -1.90 -0.21
N PRO A 544 19.51 -1.27 -0.96
CA PRO A 544 19.20 -0.09 -1.74
C PRO A 544 18.37 -0.46 -2.97
N LEU A 545 17.42 0.39 -3.32
CA LEU A 545 16.54 0.23 -4.47
C LEU A 545 16.88 1.22 -5.58
N PRO A 546 16.63 0.89 -6.85
CA PRO A 546 16.71 1.86 -7.94
C PRO A 546 15.75 3.03 -7.71
N ALA A 547 16.12 4.21 -8.21
CA ALA A 547 15.26 5.39 -8.16
C ALA A 547 13.89 5.12 -8.82
N GLY A 548 12.82 5.62 -8.20
CA GLY A 548 11.45 5.42 -8.71
C GLY A 548 10.84 4.06 -8.37
N THR A 549 11.46 3.25 -7.51
CA THR A 549 10.90 1.97 -7.09
C THR A 549 9.71 2.17 -6.14
N PRO A 550 8.48 1.70 -6.49
CA PRO A 550 7.34 1.77 -5.58
C PRO A 550 7.54 0.91 -4.33
N TYR A 551 6.97 1.34 -3.19
CA TYR A 551 7.06 0.59 -1.92
C TYR A 551 6.61 -0.88 -2.07
N ASP A 552 5.57 -1.15 -2.85
CA ASP A 552 5.04 -2.51 -3.03
C ASP A 552 6.04 -3.44 -3.74
N ALA A 553 6.82 -2.90 -4.69
CA ALA A 553 7.88 -3.67 -5.35
C ALA A 553 9.01 -4.01 -4.37
N GLY A 554 9.40 -3.05 -3.54
CA GLY A 554 10.37 -3.26 -2.47
C GLY A 554 9.90 -4.25 -1.41
N LEU A 555 8.63 -4.15 -1.00
CA LEU A 555 7.99 -5.07 -0.07
C LEU A 555 7.98 -6.50 -0.61
N LEU A 556 7.61 -6.67 -1.88
CA LEU A 556 7.61 -7.98 -2.53
C LEU A 556 9.02 -8.59 -2.59
N PHE A 557 10.03 -7.79 -2.90
CA PHE A 557 11.43 -8.24 -2.89
C PHE A 557 11.82 -8.79 -1.50
N CYS A 558 11.59 -8.02 -0.44
CA CYS A 558 11.88 -8.47 0.93
C CYS A 558 11.05 -9.69 1.31
N GLN A 559 9.79 -9.77 0.88
CA GLN A 559 8.94 -10.94 1.14
C GLN A 559 9.52 -12.20 0.51
N ILE A 560 10.03 -12.13 -0.73
CA ILE A 560 10.66 -13.26 -1.41
C ILE A 560 11.87 -13.74 -0.61
N VAL A 561 12.80 -12.83 -0.29
CA VAL A 561 14.01 -13.17 0.47
C VAL A 561 13.66 -13.76 1.84
N ALA A 562 12.78 -13.10 2.59
CA ALA A 562 12.33 -13.56 3.90
C ALA A 562 11.69 -14.95 3.86
N THR A 563 10.85 -15.19 2.84
CA THR A 563 10.17 -16.47 2.66
C THR A 563 11.15 -17.58 2.29
N VAL A 564 12.11 -17.32 1.40
CA VAL A 564 13.14 -18.32 1.03
C VAL A 564 13.97 -18.69 2.24
N VAL A 565 14.45 -17.70 3.02
CA VAL A 565 15.21 -17.96 4.25
C VAL A 565 14.39 -18.77 5.27
N ALA A 566 13.13 -18.39 5.50
CA ALA A 566 12.24 -19.12 6.40
C ALA A 566 11.94 -20.55 5.92
N GLN A 567 11.88 -20.79 4.61
CA GLN A 567 11.66 -22.13 4.04
C GLN A 567 12.90 -23.01 4.08
N LYS A 568 14.09 -22.45 3.84
CA LYS A 568 15.36 -23.17 3.95
C LYS A 568 15.72 -23.49 5.40
N HIS A 569 15.35 -22.60 6.33
CA HIS A 569 15.70 -22.71 7.75
C HIS A 569 14.48 -22.65 8.70
N PRO A 570 13.46 -23.52 8.55
CA PRO A 570 12.16 -23.38 9.21
C PRO A 570 12.19 -23.62 10.72
N LYS A 571 13.27 -24.22 11.22
CA LYS A 571 13.53 -24.42 12.66
C LYS A 571 14.04 -23.15 13.35
N VAL A 572 14.47 -22.14 12.58
CA VAL A 572 15.22 -20.98 13.09
C VAL A 572 14.59 -19.68 12.65
N ALA A 573 14.18 -19.59 11.39
CA ALA A 573 13.54 -18.42 10.79
C ALA A 573 12.05 -18.67 10.55
N THR A 574 11.25 -17.60 10.59
CA THR A 574 9.82 -17.66 10.27
C THR A 574 9.35 -16.33 9.69
N VAL A 575 8.34 -16.38 8.81
CA VAL A 575 7.57 -15.21 8.36
C VAL A 575 6.20 -15.12 9.06
N GLU A 576 5.96 -15.96 10.06
CA GLU A 576 4.71 -15.98 10.83
C GLU A 576 4.55 -14.72 11.68
N ARG A 577 3.47 -13.98 11.47
CA ARG A 577 3.22 -12.71 12.14
C ARG A 577 2.68 -12.89 13.55
N SER A 578 1.94 -13.96 13.82
CA SER A 578 1.40 -14.24 15.14
C SER A 578 2.52 -14.62 16.11
N VAL A 579 2.77 -13.79 17.13
CA VAL A 579 3.81 -14.03 18.15
C VAL A 579 3.69 -15.42 18.76
N ARG A 580 2.46 -15.90 19.01
CA ARG A 580 2.21 -17.24 19.57
C ARG A 580 2.61 -18.37 18.62
N ALA A 581 2.52 -18.17 17.32
CA ALA A 581 2.84 -19.18 16.31
C ALA A 581 4.31 -19.12 15.84
N ARG A 582 5.05 -18.05 16.19
CA ARG A 582 6.49 -17.94 15.91
C ARG A 582 7.31 -19.00 16.65
N GLY A 583 6.91 -19.39 17.86
CA GLY A 583 7.70 -20.30 18.69
C GLY A 583 9.08 -19.72 19.00
N LYS A 584 10.10 -20.58 19.19
CA LYS A 584 11.49 -20.15 19.44
C LYS A 584 12.26 -19.86 18.15
N ARG A 585 11.72 -18.99 17.30
CA ARG A 585 12.30 -18.62 15.99
C ARG A 585 12.49 -17.12 15.87
N VAL A 586 13.38 -16.71 14.97
CA VAL A 586 13.57 -15.32 14.53
C VAL A 586 12.54 -15.02 13.45
N TYR A 587 11.74 -13.98 13.67
CA TYR A 587 10.82 -13.46 12.69
C TYR A 587 11.59 -12.61 11.68
N VAL A 588 11.51 -12.98 10.42
CA VAL A 588 12.10 -12.22 9.30
C VAL A 588 11.02 -11.28 8.79
N ASP A 589 10.91 -10.11 9.43
CA ASP A 589 9.89 -9.14 9.15
C ASP A 589 10.20 -8.33 7.90
N PHE A 590 9.48 -8.62 6.83
CA PHE A 590 9.48 -7.80 5.62
C PHE A 590 8.39 -6.71 5.65
N MET A 591 7.46 -6.72 6.62
CA MET A 591 6.30 -5.82 6.64
C MET A 591 6.64 -4.38 7.06
N GLN A 592 7.90 -4.08 7.38
CA GLN A 592 8.37 -2.72 7.68
C GLN A 592 8.48 -1.86 6.41
N ASN A 593 8.45 -2.50 5.23
CA ASN A 593 8.56 -1.85 3.91
C ASN A 593 7.22 -1.34 3.36
N VAL A 594 6.21 -1.13 4.21
CA VAL A 594 4.93 -0.55 3.79
C VAL A 594 5.03 0.97 3.86
N LEU A 595 4.43 1.67 2.89
CA LEU A 595 4.39 3.13 2.86
C LEU A 595 3.96 3.72 4.23
N GLY A 596 4.73 4.69 4.70
CA GLY A 596 4.48 5.39 5.96
C GLY A 596 4.96 4.66 7.23
N LYS A 597 5.39 3.38 7.12
CA LYS A 597 6.13 2.73 8.20
C LYS A 597 7.58 3.20 8.24
N THR A 598 8.16 3.04 9.42
CA THR A 598 9.49 3.54 9.74
C THR A 598 10.23 2.54 10.61
N LEU A 599 11.56 2.59 10.51
CA LEU A 599 12.48 1.89 11.39
C LEU A 599 13.50 2.91 11.90
N ALA A 600 14.01 2.68 13.11
CA ALA A 600 15.12 3.47 13.62
C ALA A 600 16.30 3.40 12.64
N THR A 601 16.73 4.58 12.18
CA THR A 601 17.78 4.71 11.17
C THR A 601 19.16 4.36 11.73
N ALA A 602 20.17 4.30 10.86
CA ALA A 602 21.56 4.16 11.27
C ALA A 602 21.99 5.27 12.24
N TYR A 603 22.77 4.92 13.25
CA TYR A 603 23.26 5.81 14.31
C TYR A 603 22.17 6.36 15.24
N SER A 604 20.93 5.89 15.13
CA SER A 604 19.87 6.32 16.04
C SER A 604 19.97 5.62 17.39
N ALA A 605 19.89 6.38 18.47
CA ALA A 605 19.75 5.85 19.83
C ALA A 605 18.39 5.15 19.99
N ARG A 606 18.32 4.15 20.86
CA ARG A 606 17.12 3.37 21.16
C ARG A 606 16.74 3.45 22.62
N ALA A 607 15.45 3.41 22.87
CA ALA A 607 14.87 3.33 24.21
C ALA A 607 14.98 1.90 24.79
N SER A 608 16.12 1.23 24.61
CA SER A 608 16.48 -0.02 25.30
C SER A 608 17.04 0.29 26.68
N ASP A 609 17.04 -0.70 27.57
CA ASP A 609 17.57 -0.62 28.93
C ASP A 609 19.07 -0.32 29.00
N TYR A 610 19.84 -0.75 27.99
CA TYR A 610 21.28 -0.52 27.88
C TYR A 610 21.68 0.72 27.06
N ALA A 611 20.73 1.59 26.70
CA ALA A 611 20.97 2.77 25.85
C ALA A 611 21.62 2.43 24.50
N GLY A 612 21.09 1.39 23.86
CA GLY A 612 21.60 0.84 22.61
C GLY A 612 21.47 1.79 21.43
N VAL A 613 22.28 1.54 20.40
CA VAL A 613 22.28 2.31 19.15
C VAL A 613 22.09 1.36 17.97
N SER A 614 21.24 1.78 17.04
CA SER A 614 21.05 1.16 15.73
C SER A 614 22.31 1.35 14.87
N THR A 615 23.25 0.40 14.94
CA THR A 615 24.63 0.62 14.48
C THR A 615 24.95 -0.19 13.23
N PRO A 616 25.34 0.46 12.11
CA PRO A 616 25.86 -0.22 10.91
C PRO A 616 27.07 -1.11 11.20
N LEU A 617 27.08 -2.27 10.55
CA LEU A 617 28.07 -3.32 10.73
C LEU A 617 28.64 -3.74 9.38
N SER A 618 29.85 -4.29 9.38
CA SER A 618 30.36 -5.07 8.26
C SER A 618 29.86 -6.52 8.35
N TRP A 619 29.76 -7.21 7.22
CA TRP A 619 29.44 -8.65 7.22
C TRP A 619 30.47 -9.49 7.96
N ARG A 620 31.75 -9.08 7.94
CA ARG A 620 32.82 -9.71 8.72
C ARG A 620 32.52 -9.72 10.22
N GLU A 621 31.97 -8.62 10.76
CA GLU A 621 31.59 -8.57 12.18
C GLU A 621 30.41 -9.49 12.49
N ILE A 622 29.46 -9.62 11.55
CA ILE A 622 28.38 -10.61 11.67
C ILE A 622 28.98 -12.02 11.74
N ASP A 623 29.97 -12.33 10.90
CA ASP A 623 30.61 -13.65 10.85
C ASP A 623 31.45 -13.97 12.09
N GLU A 624 32.23 -13.01 12.58
CA GLU A 624 33.04 -13.15 13.80
C GLU A 624 32.15 -13.26 15.06
N GLY A 625 30.93 -12.71 15.01
CA GLY A 625 30.01 -12.66 16.14
C GLY A 625 30.20 -11.39 16.97
N LEU A 626 29.08 -10.88 17.50
CA LEU A 626 29.04 -9.65 18.30
C LEU A 626 27.85 -9.67 19.26
N GLU A 627 27.94 -8.87 20.31
CA GLU A 627 26.82 -8.64 21.22
C GLU A 627 26.15 -7.30 20.90
N ARG A 628 24.82 -7.27 21.00
CA ARG A 628 24.04 -6.05 20.72
C ARG A 628 24.32 -4.93 21.73
N GLU A 629 24.76 -5.28 22.94
CA GLU A 629 25.14 -4.38 24.03
C GLU A 629 26.50 -3.69 23.79
N ASP A 630 27.30 -4.15 22.83
CA ASP A 630 28.57 -3.50 22.46
C ASP A 630 28.35 -2.10 21.87
N PHE A 631 27.12 -1.81 21.42
CA PHE A 631 26.75 -0.61 20.68
C PHE A 631 25.78 0.25 21.49
N THR A 632 26.32 1.23 22.22
CA THR A 632 25.58 2.17 23.05
C THR A 632 25.87 3.61 22.66
N ILE A 633 25.10 4.56 23.21
CA ILE A 633 25.37 5.99 23.01
C ILE A 633 26.76 6.41 23.54
N GLU A 634 27.36 5.61 24.42
CA GLU A 634 28.70 5.84 24.97
C GLU A 634 29.80 5.25 24.07
N SER A 635 29.58 4.05 23.50
CA SER A 635 30.61 3.33 22.73
C SER A 635 30.68 3.72 21.25
N VAL A 636 29.54 4.05 20.63
CA VAL A 636 29.46 4.29 19.17
C VAL A 636 30.30 5.49 18.70
N PRO A 637 30.36 6.64 19.41
CA PRO A 637 31.22 7.75 18.98
C PRO A 637 32.69 7.35 18.82
N GLY A 638 33.24 6.58 19.77
CA GLY A 638 34.62 6.08 19.70
C GLY A 638 34.83 4.98 18.66
N ARG A 639 33.77 4.27 18.26
CA ARG A 639 33.82 3.32 17.15
C ARG A 639 33.89 4.04 15.80
N LEU A 640 33.10 5.10 15.61
CA LEU A 640 33.03 5.84 14.34
C LEU A 640 34.38 6.44 13.92
N THR A 641 35.22 6.83 14.88
CA THR A 641 36.58 7.31 14.59
C THR A 641 37.49 6.21 14.04
N LYS A 642 37.20 4.94 14.34
CA LYS A 642 37.99 3.78 13.90
C LYS A 642 37.50 3.19 12.58
N VAL A 643 36.19 3.02 12.43
CA VAL A 643 35.60 2.30 11.29
C VAL A 643 34.93 3.21 10.25
N GLY A 644 34.69 4.48 10.58
CA GLY A 644 34.04 5.43 9.69
C GLY A 644 32.55 5.12 9.41
N ASP A 645 32.08 5.58 8.24
CA ASP A 645 30.68 5.53 7.84
C ASP A 645 30.34 4.29 6.99
N LEU A 646 30.07 3.17 7.66
CA LEU A 646 29.62 1.95 7.00
C LEU A 646 28.23 2.09 6.34
N TRP A 647 27.41 3.06 6.75
CA TRP A 647 26.12 3.34 6.09
C TRP A 647 26.28 4.06 4.76
N GLY A 648 27.46 4.64 4.50
CA GLY A 648 27.78 5.37 3.29
C GLY A 648 27.61 4.54 2.01
N GLU A 649 27.82 3.22 2.08
CA GLU A 649 27.64 2.31 0.93
C GLU A 649 26.19 2.27 0.46
N LEU A 650 25.24 2.19 1.39
CA LEU A 650 23.81 2.19 1.06
C LEU A 650 23.42 3.45 0.28
N ARG A 651 23.94 4.61 0.71
CA ARG A 651 23.61 5.92 0.11
C ARG A 651 24.26 6.15 -1.26
N LYS A 652 25.39 5.50 -1.54
CA LYS A 652 26.14 5.62 -2.81
C LYS A 652 25.71 4.60 -3.86
N SER A 653 24.97 3.56 -3.45
CA SER A 653 24.54 2.49 -4.35
C SER A 653 23.48 2.96 -5.36
N LYS A 654 23.51 2.37 -6.56
CA LYS A 654 22.47 2.56 -7.60
C LYS A 654 21.24 1.66 -7.38
N GLY A 655 21.27 0.82 -6.35
CA GLY A 655 20.23 -0.15 -6.05
C GLY A 655 20.35 -1.47 -6.82
N ILE A 656 19.56 -2.44 -6.41
CA ILE A 656 19.50 -3.78 -7.02
C ILE A 656 18.93 -3.76 -8.45
N ASP A 657 19.48 -4.59 -9.35
CA ASP A 657 18.85 -4.91 -10.64
C ASP A 657 17.60 -5.79 -10.44
N LEU A 658 16.43 -5.17 -10.39
CA LEU A 658 15.15 -5.85 -10.17
C LEU A 658 14.84 -6.95 -11.20
N ALA A 659 15.43 -6.92 -12.41
CA ALA A 659 15.24 -7.98 -13.40
C ALA A 659 15.93 -9.31 -13.01
N ARG A 660 16.92 -9.27 -12.11
CA ARG A 660 17.54 -10.47 -11.52
C ARG A 660 16.64 -11.14 -10.50
N VAL A 661 15.83 -10.36 -9.78
CA VAL A 661 14.89 -10.85 -8.76
C VAL A 661 13.84 -11.77 -9.39
N THR A 662 13.30 -11.41 -10.56
CA THR A 662 12.32 -12.23 -11.29
C THR A 662 12.88 -13.61 -11.63
N ARG A 663 14.11 -13.67 -12.17
CA ARG A 663 14.79 -14.93 -12.51
C ARG A 663 15.11 -15.79 -11.30
N TYR A 664 15.45 -15.17 -10.18
CA TYR A 664 15.72 -15.86 -8.92
C TYR A 664 14.45 -16.52 -8.35
N ALA A 665 13.31 -15.83 -8.37
CA ALA A 665 12.02 -16.37 -7.93
C ALA A 665 11.57 -17.57 -8.79
N GLU A 666 11.81 -17.54 -10.10
CA GLU A 666 11.51 -18.64 -11.01
C GLU A 666 12.37 -19.88 -10.75
N ARG A 667 13.67 -19.70 -10.46
CA ARG A 667 14.61 -20.79 -10.18
C ARG A 667 14.36 -21.46 -8.83
N THR A 668 14.12 -20.67 -7.79
CA THR A 668 13.83 -21.17 -6.44
C THR A 668 12.44 -21.80 -6.33
N GLY A 669 11.46 -21.33 -7.11
CA GLY A 669 10.14 -21.96 -7.21
C GLY A 669 10.10 -23.27 -8.02
N SER A 670 10.97 -23.44 -9.02
CA SER A 670 10.99 -24.63 -9.89
C SER A 670 11.73 -25.84 -9.30
N GLY A 671 12.51 -25.64 -8.23
CA GLY A 671 13.29 -26.72 -7.58
C GLY A 671 12.45 -27.79 -6.88
N ARG A 672 11.13 -27.61 -6.77
CA ARG A 672 10.22 -28.53 -6.06
C ARG A 672 9.42 -29.49 -6.93
N LEU A 673 9.51 -29.41 -8.27
CA LEU A 673 8.82 -30.34 -9.17
C LEU A 673 9.69 -31.53 -9.64
N LYS A 674 10.91 -31.68 -9.12
CA LYS A 674 11.83 -32.77 -9.49
C LYS A 674 12.27 -33.67 -8.31
N GLY A 675 11.67 -33.53 -7.13
CA GLY A 675 12.12 -34.22 -5.91
C GLY A 675 11.23 -35.33 -5.36
N GLU A 676 10.04 -35.54 -5.92
CA GLU A 676 9.12 -36.63 -5.52
C GLU A 676 8.76 -37.45 -6.75
N THR A 677 9.73 -38.23 -7.22
CA THR A 677 9.56 -39.40 -8.10
C THR A 677 10.92 -40.08 -8.22
N SER A 678 11.33 -40.74 -7.13
CA SER A 678 12.26 -41.88 -7.12
C SER A 678 12.09 -42.61 -5.80
#